data_AF-A0A9Q0B9I3-F1
#
_entry.id   AF-A0A9Q0B9I3-F1
#
_cell.length_a   1.000
_cell.length_b   1.000
_cell.length_c   1.000
_cell.angle_alpha   90.00
_cell.angle_beta   90.00
_cell.angle_gamma   90.00
#
_symmetry.space_group_name_H-M   'P 1'
#
loop_
_entity.id
_entity.type
_entity.pdbx_description
1 polymer ?
#
loop_
_entity_poly.entity_id
_entity_poly.type
_entity_poly.pdbx_seq_one_letter_code
_entity_poly.pdbx_strand_id
1 'polypeptide(L)'
;METEQDAQRAWEDLLHRLKDLILVSFDRRVSQYEDDIKEKESQRALPGWNFCTFFILKEGLARGFESVGLVDDALVGYDELSVGLESFVAEQNAGGNLGRQGGGLLQYTESLKQTIDAFALDSSSRDDETVDLQSDALHKESADEIPINAARRPYRDMILANDVSAFDFRCYLFSRQITLLLRLANAQSTREELLAQLKEQQDSILYGVAPRVPTQQKKPEEKENLAKLAEICHRALEFIPQISHVMRQELLTAYAEEQQKERTATSLRDDVINNIVSSFGFSVAQQILAQTSTKALPIPSSTISFASDDEQKASIPEPKTMMHPARESSLHIKTPQQEHQPPPSPGVFPGPGQHPITHHGDSYEAYLAKNGLEELAAKRGDLYMFSRSILTNFGKPRGWSAGWDEAPIMHELGMLEMVDINLNDDGGDTTDKQGKSARDSRDLPLAGINSKLLRTAADNSTDFYRLYEILTDKALRHFTVAGLEQSIQGAMSDLAVLKYHLQEYRAATSFFCLTTPFFGESGWTWLELSMLVMYTKCLKHLKSKEFVRVALKLLTKACATQKDHQKPGTLAGSVCDGSVRAGISAVVNDAVGNISELALALPGDAKVPLDSFVTNVCLESMPVYHCDRDSATMSMRLQSLLPNEVTFDSVTLQLVTDNVAHTEVIFRAAEQTLIVPGPNVITLHCSSIIPGLFRVGKVCLQSSHLSLSSDYDTSSSKPSAHRIRSVLLHRPASALHVALSASRHMTLNKTNHLELTVHTGNNSIKSCEVRIRPATGGLRMLMNEAVCVGQPDCFAKPPEAGVFRLGALPRDSPTIIQFPYTIEQDVAEIVAKLDVSYHTDQDGPFATSETSKIPISLAVGVNVQDIFKHSFMYSRFSVSTGSTQPLRLYDSELLDSGIFEATRSGLASSTLDIFPDHPTTLVYKVQRKSIGEHRVAPNPPDVAFALV
;
A
#
# COMPACT_ATOMS: atom_id res chain seq x y z
N MET A 1 -68.27 46.77 21.85
CA MET A 1 -66.82 46.95 21.97
C MET A 1 -66.21 45.89 21.10
N GLU A 2 -65.53 46.25 20.01
CA GLU A 2 -64.76 45.28 19.24
C GLU A 2 -63.54 44.87 20.09
N THR A 3 -63.39 43.57 20.30
CA THR A 3 -62.28 43.00 21.05
C THR A 3 -61.02 42.98 20.16
N GLU A 4 -59.84 43.19 20.73
CA GLU A 4 -58.55 43.18 19.99
C GLU A 4 -58.35 41.89 19.17
N GLN A 5 -58.91 40.77 19.65
CA GLN A 5 -58.95 39.49 18.96
C GLN A 5 -59.85 39.46 17.72
N ASP A 6 -60.94 40.24 17.70
CA ASP A 6 -61.81 40.34 16.53
C ASP A 6 -61.19 41.21 15.44
N ALA A 7 -60.45 42.25 15.83
CA ALA A 7 -59.64 43.04 14.91
C ALA A 7 -58.50 42.22 14.27
N GLN A 8 -57.83 41.36 15.06
CA GLN A 8 -56.82 40.42 14.55
C GLN A 8 -57.43 39.41 13.56
N ARG A 9 -58.58 38.82 13.88
CA ARG A 9 -59.29 37.90 12.96
C ARG A 9 -59.76 38.58 11.68
N ALA A 10 -60.27 39.81 11.76
CA ALA A 10 -60.66 40.58 10.59
C ALA A 10 -59.45 40.92 9.71
N TRP A 11 -58.30 41.21 10.33
CA TRP A 11 -57.03 41.42 9.62
C TRP A 11 -56.52 40.13 8.97
N GLU A 12 -56.60 38.99 9.65
CA GLU A 12 -56.25 37.68 9.10
C GLU A 12 -57.15 37.29 7.92
N ASP A 13 -58.47 37.48 8.01
CA ASP A 13 -59.41 37.25 6.90
C ASP A 13 -59.14 38.19 5.71
N LEU A 14 -58.86 39.47 5.97
CA LEU A 14 -58.46 40.43 4.95
C LEU A 14 -57.15 40.00 4.26
N LEU A 15 -56.13 39.60 5.03
CA LEU A 15 -54.87 39.11 4.50
C LEU A 15 -55.05 37.82 3.70
N HIS A 16 -55.92 36.91 4.14
CA HIS A 16 -56.21 35.68 3.40
C HIS A 16 -56.88 36.00 2.06
N ARG A 17 -57.90 36.85 2.04
CA ARG A 17 -58.58 37.26 0.80
C ARG A 17 -57.65 38.02 -0.14
N LEU A 18 -56.76 38.85 0.41
CA LEU A 18 -55.74 39.55 -0.38
C LEU A 18 -54.79 38.55 -1.04
N LYS A 19 -54.30 37.55 -0.28
CA LYS A 19 -53.45 36.47 -0.81
C LYS A 19 -54.16 35.69 -1.91
N ASP A 20 -55.41 35.30 -1.70
CA ASP A 20 -56.20 34.55 -2.70
C ASP A 20 -56.39 35.35 -3.99
N LEU A 21 -56.72 36.64 -3.89
CA LEU A 21 -56.86 37.52 -5.06
C LEU A 21 -55.52 37.71 -5.79
N ILE A 22 -54.41 37.82 -5.06
CA ILE A 22 -53.06 37.90 -5.65
C ILE A 22 -52.75 36.60 -6.41
N LEU A 23 -52.98 35.43 -5.80
CA LEU A 23 -52.74 34.13 -6.44
C LEU A 23 -53.61 33.95 -7.69
N VAL A 24 -54.90 34.25 -7.64
CA VAL A 24 -55.79 34.16 -8.81
C VAL A 24 -55.34 35.10 -9.93
N SER A 25 -54.91 36.32 -9.59
CA SER A 25 -54.40 37.28 -10.58
C SER A 25 -53.06 36.82 -11.19
N PHE A 26 -52.22 36.17 -10.38
CA PHE A 26 -50.96 35.61 -10.80
C PHE A 26 -51.15 34.40 -11.71
N ASP A 27 -51.97 33.43 -11.33
CA ASP A 27 -52.30 32.24 -12.12
C ASP A 27 -52.84 32.63 -13.50
N ARG A 28 -53.76 33.61 -13.55
CA ARG A 28 -54.27 34.13 -14.82
C ARG A 28 -53.17 34.71 -15.70
N ARG A 29 -52.20 35.40 -15.11
CA ARG A 29 -51.05 35.99 -15.84
C ARG A 29 -50.05 34.92 -16.28
N VAL A 30 -49.83 33.89 -15.48
CA VAL A 30 -49.00 32.72 -15.84
C VAL A 30 -49.63 31.98 -17.02
N SER A 31 -50.93 31.66 -16.95
CA SER A 31 -51.63 31.02 -18.07
C SER A 31 -51.54 31.84 -19.35
N GLN A 32 -51.68 33.18 -19.25
CA GLN A 32 -51.52 34.05 -20.41
C GLN A 32 -50.11 33.97 -21.01
N TYR A 33 -49.05 34.04 -20.19
CA TYR A 33 -47.69 33.90 -20.69
C TYR A 33 -47.43 32.51 -21.28
N GLU A 34 -47.94 31.43 -20.67
CA GLU A 34 -47.80 30.08 -21.20
C GLU A 34 -48.47 29.93 -22.57
N ASP A 35 -49.66 30.50 -22.75
CA ASP A 35 -50.38 30.47 -24.02
C ASP A 35 -49.65 31.31 -25.09
N ASP A 36 -49.16 32.50 -24.73
CA ASP A 36 -48.35 33.35 -25.62
C ASP A 36 -47.03 32.65 -26.03
N ILE A 37 -46.38 31.96 -25.09
CA ILE A 37 -45.15 31.18 -25.34
C ILE A 37 -45.46 30.00 -26.26
N LYS A 38 -46.52 29.23 -26.02
CA LYS A 38 -46.94 28.11 -26.87
C LYS A 38 -47.27 28.59 -28.29
N GLU A 39 -47.94 29.73 -28.41
CA GLU A 39 -48.23 30.32 -29.73
C GLU A 39 -46.93 30.68 -30.45
N LYS A 40 -46.01 31.39 -29.78
CA LYS A 40 -44.72 31.78 -30.37
C LYS A 40 -43.80 30.61 -30.67
N GLU A 41 -43.88 29.53 -29.90
CA GLU A 41 -43.14 28.30 -30.14
C GLU A 41 -43.71 27.53 -31.34
N SER A 42 -45.04 27.47 -31.51
CA SER A 42 -45.68 26.90 -32.70
C SER A 42 -45.28 27.62 -34.00
N GLN A 43 -44.95 28.91 -33.89
CA GLN A 43 -44.50 29.75 -34.99
C GLN A 43 -43.00 29.61 -35.29
N ARG A 44 -42.24 28.75 -34.57
CA ARG A 44 -40.78 28.58 -34.77
C ARG A 44 -40.40 28.16 -36.19
N ALA A 45 -41.29 27.42 -36.87
CA ALA A 45 -41.07 26.99 -38.26
C ALA A 45 -41.43 28.05 -39.31
N LEU A 46 -42.07 29.16 -38.91
CA LEU A 46 -42.51 30.21 -39.83
C LEU A 46 -41.40 31.25 -40.06
N PRO A 47 -41.27 31.76 -41.31
CA PRO A 47 -40.31 32.82 -41.62
C PRO A 47 -40.71 34.12 -40.90
N GLY A 48 -39.77 34.73 -40.18
CA GLY A 48 -39.99 35.93 -39.36
C GLY A 48 -40.05 35.70 -37.85
N TRP A 49 -39.84 34.47 -37.38
CA TRP A 49 -39.65 34.17 -35.97
C TRP A 49 -38.30 34.71 -35.46
N ASN A 50 -38.31 35.37 -34.29
CA ASN A 50 -37.13 35.93 -33.66
C ASN A 50 -36.97 35.36 -32.24
N PHE A 51 -35.80 34.77 -31.96
CA PHE A 51 -35.47 34.18 -30.67
C PHE A 51 -35.44 35.21 -29.53
N CYS A 52 -34.94 36.43 -29.77
CA CYS A 52 -34.89 37.49 -28.76
C CYS A 52 -36.29 37.92 -28.30
N THR A 53 -37.27 37.97 -29.22
CA THR A 53 -38.67 38.26 -28.87
C THR A 53 -39.29 37.12 -28.05
N PHE A 54 -39.04 35.87 -28.43
CA PHE A 54 -39.45 34.70 -27.65
C PHE A 54 -38.81 34.68 -26.26
N PHE A 55 -37.52 35.00 -26.18
CA PHE A 55 -36.76 35.10 -24.94
C PHE A 55 -37.39 36.10 -23.97
N ILE A 56 -37.71 37.31 -24.42
CA ILE A 56 -38.26 38.36 -23.55
C ILE A 56 -39.63 37.94 -22.96
N LEU A 57 -40.45 37.22 -23.71
CA LEU A 57 -41.74 36.70 -23.24
C LEU A 57 -41.53 35.66 -22.13
N LYS A 58 -40.66 34.68 -22.36
CA LYS A 58 -40.36 33.62 -21.40
C LYS A 58 -39.57 34.12 -20.18
N GLU A 59 -38.69 35.11 -20.37
CA GLU A 59 -38.03 35.83 -19.28
C GLU A 59 -39.06 36.63 -18.45
N GLY A 60 -40.07 37.22 -19.10
CA GLY A 60 -41.18 37.90 -18.43
C GLY A 60 -41.94 36.98 -17.46
N LEU A 61 -42.15 35.73 -17.84
CA LEU A 61 -42.72 34.70 -16.98
C LEU A 61 -41.78 34.33 -15.83
N ALA A 62 -40.49 34.08 -16.09
CA ALA A 62 -39.50 33.76 -15.07
C ALA A 62 -39.35 34.89 -14.02
N ARG A 63 -39.37 36.15 -14.44
CA ARG A 63 -39.41 37.31 -13.52
C ARG A 63 -40.71 37.39 -12.73
N GLY A 64 -41.82 36.94 -13.32
CA GLY A 64 -43.09 36.76 -12.62
C GLY A 64 -42.93 35.81 -11.43
N PHE A 65 -42.36 34.62 -11.65
CA PHE A 65 -42.04 33.66 -10.59
C PHE A 65 -41.09 34.25 -9.53
N GLU A 66 -40.03 34.94 -9.96
CA GLU A 66 -39.07 35.60 -9.06
C GLU A 66 -39.72 36.67 -8.15
N SER A 67 -40.68 37.42 -8.70
CA SER A 67 -41.39 38.50 -7.98
C SER A 67 -42.34 37.98 -6.90
N VAL A 68 -42.92 36.79 -7.11
CA VAL A 68 -43.78 36.10 -6.14
C VAL A 68 -42.96 35.29 -5.12
N GLY A 69 -41.67 35.06 -5.40
CA GLY A 69 -40.76 34.33 -4.52
C GLY A 69 -40.61 32.85 -4.86
N LEU A 70 -41.17 32.41 -5.99
CA LEU A 70 -40.98 31.08 -6.57
C LEU A 70 -39.63 31.02 -7.32
N VAL A 71 -38.54 31.08 -6.55
CA VAL A 71 -37.19 31.22 -7.10
C VAL A 71 -36.74 29.96 -7.82
N ASP A 72 -37.16 28.77 -7.37
CA ASP A 72 -36.88 27.50 -8.05
C ASP A 72 -37.55 27.42 -9.43
N ASP A 73 -38.83 27.79 -9.54
CA ASP A 73 -39.53 27.83 -10.83
C ASP A 73 -38.94 28.88 -11.78
N ALA A 74 -38.51 30.02 -11.24
CA ALA A 74 -37.79 31.04 -12.02
C ALA A 74 -36.45 30.49 -12.54
N LEU A 75 -35.71 29.73 -11.74
CA LEU A 75 -34.44 29.12 -12.12
C LEU A 75 -34.63 28.10 -13.26
N VAL A 76 -35.65 27.25 -13.17
CA VAL A 76 -36.03 26.32 -14.26
C VAL A 76 -36.31 27.08 -15.56
N GLY A 77 -37.05 28.19 -15.48
CA GLY A 77 -37.31 29.05 -16.64
C GLY A 77 -36.04 29.59 -17.30
N TYR A 78 -35.04 30.01 -16.51
CA TYR A 78 -33.74 30.46 -17.02
C TYR A 78 -32.89 29.29 -17.55
N ASP A 79 -32.96 28.10 -16.94
CA ASP A 79 -32.27 26.90 -17.41
C ASP A 79 -32.82 26.46 -18.78
N GLU A 80 -34.14 26.45 -18.97
CA GLU A 80 -34.76 26.18 -20.28
C GLU A 80 -34.38 27.22 -21.35
N LEU A 81 -34.27 28.50 -20.96
CA LEU A 81 -33.81 29.56 -21.86
C LEU A 81 -32.34 29.37 -22.27
N SER A 82 -31.49 28.86 -21.38
CA SER A 82 -30.08 28.56 -21.69
C SER A 82 -29.96 27.45 -22.74
N VAL A 83 -30.71 26.35 -22.57
CA VAL A 83 -30.76 25.25 -23.55
C VAL A 83 -31.36 25.71 -24.88
N GLY A 84 -32.41 26.54 -24.83
CA GLY A 84 -33.03 27.13 -26.02
C GLY A 84 -32.05 27.99 -26.81
N LEU A 85 -31.22 28.78 -26.12
CA LEU A 85 -30.19 29.61 -26.76
C LEU A 85 -29.11 28.75 -27.43
N GLU A 86 -28.68 27.66 -26.81
CA GLU A 86 -27.70 26.74 -27.41
C GLU A 86 -28.22 26.09 -28.69
N SER A 87 -29.47 25.60 -28.67
CA SER A 87 -30.14 25.07 -29.85
C SER A 87 -30.21 26.11 -30.97
N PHE A 88 -30.54 27.36 -30.63
CA PHE A 88 -30.62 28.44 -31.61
C PHE A 88 -29.26 28.79 -32.23
N VAL A 89 -28.20 28.90 -31.42
CA VAL A 89 -26.83 29.16 -31.90
C VAL A 89 -26.32 28.02 -32.78
N ALA A 90 -26.63 26.77 -32.42
CA ALA A 90 -26.28 25.60 -33.25
C ALA A 90 -26.99 25.62 -34.61
N GLU A 91 -28.29 25.97 -34.64
CA GLU A 91 -29.08 26.12 -35.87
C GLU A 91 -28.56 27.27 -36.76
N GLN A 92 -28.15 28.39 -36.15
CA GLN A 92 -27.54 29.52 -36.85
C GLN A 92 -26.21 29.14 -37.51
N ASN A 93 -25.35 28.39 -36.80
CA ASN A 93 -24.05 27.94 -37.29
C ASN A 93 -24.16 26.85 -38.38
N ALA A 94 -25.20 26.01 -38.35
CA ALA A 94 -25.42 24.95 -39.34
C ALA A 94 -25.91 25.46 -40.72
N GLY A 95 -25.92 26.79 -40.95
CA GLY A 95 -26.33 27.38 -42.22
C GLY A 95 -27.83 27.32 -42.48
N GLY A 96 -28.65 27.14 -41.43
CA GLY A 96 -30.11 27.18 -41.55
C GLY A 96 -30.59 28.51 -42.14
N ASN A 97 -31.68 28.47 -42.93
CA ASN A 97 -32.33 29.64 -43.53
C ASN A 97 -32.76 30.75 -42.53
N LEU A 98 -32.65 30.51 -41.23
CA LEU A 98 -32.91 31.44 -40.13
C LEU A 98 -31.83 32.54 -40.01
N GLY A 99 -30.57 32.29 -40.38
CA GLY A 99 -29.48 33.27 -40.25
C GLY A 99 -29.59 34.50 -41.19
N ARG A 100 -30.39 34.40 -42.25
CA ARG A 100 -30.70 35.52 -43.17
C ARG A 100 -32.01 36.25 -42.85
N GLN A 101 -32.76 35.76 -41.87
CA GLN A 101 -34.10 36.25 -41.53
C GLN A 101 -34.06 37.11 -40.26
N GLY A 102 -33.66 38.38 -40.39
CA GLY A 102 -34.06 39.50 -39.49
C GLY A 102 -33.94 39.37 -37.96
N GLY A 103 -33.25 38.37 -37.41
CA GLY A 103 -33.18 38.10 -35.97
C GLY A 103 -31.96 37.29 -35.55
N GLY A 104 -30.87 37.35 -36.33
CA GLY A 104 -29.60 36.72 -35.98
C GLY A 104 -28.90 37.47 -34.85
N LEU A 105 -28.24 36.74 -33.96
CA LEU A 105 -27.33 37.31 -32.96
C LEU A 105 -26.12 37.95 -33.67
N LEU A 106 -25.51 38.95 -33.03
CA LEU A 106 -24.25 39.52 -33.49
C LEU A 106 -23.17 38.44 -33.53
N GLN A 107 -22.35 38.45 -34.59
CA GLN A 107 -21.26 37.48 -34.75
C GLN A 107 -20.14 37.70 -33.73
N TYR A 108 -19.97 38.93 -33.27
CA TYR A 108 -19.03 39.28 -32.21
C TYR A 108 -19.50 40.49 -31.42
N THR A 109 -18.97 40.61 -30.20
CA THR A 109 -19.23 41.73 -29.31
C THR A 109 -18.32 42.93 -29.65
N GLU A 110 -18.89 44.12 -29.93
CA GLU A 110 -18.10 45.32 -30.27
C GLU A 110 -17.09 45.74 -29.19
N SER A 111 -17.43 45.55 -27.91
CA SER A 111 -16.50 45.84 -26.81
C SER A 111 -15.26 44.93 -26.81
N LEU A 112 -15.41 43.67 -27.24
CA LEU A 112 -14.30 42.73 -27.31
C LEU A 112 -13.33 43.13 -28.43
N LYS A 113 -13.87 43.63 -29.54
CA LYS A 113 -13.09 44.23 -30.62
C LYS A 113 -12.30 45.45 -30.13
N GLN A 114 -12.95 46.38 -29.45
CA GLN A 114 -12.29 47.56 -28.86
C GLN A 114 -11.17 47.18 -27.88
N THR A 115 -11.34 46.10 -27.10
CA THR A 115 -10.25 45.63 -26.23
C THR A 115 -9.06 45.09 -27.03
N ILE A 116 -9.28 44.35 -28.11
CA ILE A 116 -8.20 43.89 -28.99
C ILE A 116 -7.47 45.08 -29.61
N ASP A 117 -8.22 46.07 -30.13
CA ASP A 117 -7.66 47.26 -30.78
C ASP A 117 -6.80 48.07 -29.81
N ALA A 118 -7.28 48.24 -28.56
CA ALA A 118 -6.53 48.91 -27.50
C ALA A 118 -5.22 48.18 -27.17
N PHE A 119 -5.23 46.84 -27.09
CA PHE A 119 -4.04 46.04 -26.82
C PHE A 119 -3.09 45.94 -28.02
N ALA A 120 -3.61 46.00 -29.25
CA ALA A 120 -2.81 46.06 -30.47
C ALA A 120 -2.02 47.38 -30.55
N LEU A 121 -2.64 48.50 -30.17
CA LEU A 121 -1.99 49.81 -30.07
C LEU A 121 -0.93 49.86 -28.96
N ASP A 122 -1.20 49.27 -27.79
CA ASP A 122 -0.27 49.20 -26.65
C ASP A 122 0.98 48.34 -26.96
N SER A 123 0.84 47.32 -27.82
CA SER A 123 1.99 46.52 -28.29
C SER A 123 2.89 47.25 -29.29
N SER A 124 2.35 48.25 -30.02
CA SER A 124 3.07 49.03 -31.03
C SER A 124 3.78 50.28 -30.49
N SER A 125 3.46 50.70 -29.27
CA SER A 125 3.96 51.94 -28.63
C SER A 125 5.13 51.71 -27.66
N ARG A 126 5.56 50.47 -27.45
CA ARG A 126 6.73 50.14 -26.59
C ARG A 126 8.08 50.54 -27.19
N ASP A 127 8.11 51.07 -28.41
CA ASP A 127 9.34 51.61 -29.04
C ASP A 127 9.59 53.11 -28.74
N ASP A 128 8.66 53.82 -28.08
CA ASP A 128 8.88 55.20 -27.64
C ASP A 128 8.59 55.36 -26.12
N GLU A 129 9.66 55.55 -25.34
CA GLU A 129 9.60 55.85 -23.91
C GLU A 129 8.89 57.20 -23.65
N THR A 130 7.56 57.18 -23.57
CA THR A 130 6.81 58.15 -22.77
C THR A 130 5.85 57.39 -21.86
N VAL A 131 6.17 57.38 -20.56
CA VAL A 131 5.32 56.79 -19.53
C VAL A 131 4.04 57.61 -19.44
N ASP A 132 3.02 57.20 -20.17
CA ASP A 132 1.71 57.84 -20.12
C ASP A 132 1.02 57.50 -18.78
N LEU A 133 1.01 58.46 -17.85
CA LEU A 133 0.33 58.37 -16.55
C LEU A 133 -1.18 58.14 -16.68
N GLN A 134 -1.77 58.24 -17.88
CA GLN A 134 -3.19 58.00 -18.15
C GLN A 134 -3.53 56.55 -18.53
N SER A 135 -2.61 55.77 -19.12
CA SER A 135 -2.84 54.33 -19.39
C SER A 135 -2.92 53.53 -18.07
N ASP A 136 -2.15 53.95 -17.07
CA ASP A 136 -2.17 53.38 -15.72
C ASP A 136 -3.50 53.66 -14.97
N ALA A 137 -4.26 54.68 -15.38
CA ALA A 137 -5.60 54.98 -14.86
C ALA A 137 -6.69 54.11 -15.53
N LEU A 138 -6.60 53.87 -16.85
CA LEU A 138 -7.50 52.97 -17.59
C LEU A 138 -7.32 51.49 -17.18
N HIS A 139 -6.11 51.07 -16.83
CA HIS A 139 -5.84 49.75 -16.26
C HIS A 139 -6.30 49.60 -14.79
N LYS A 140 -6.36 50.69 -14.01
CA LYS A 140 -6.84 50.66 -12.61
C LYS A 140 -8.35 50.49 -12.50
N GLU A 141 -9.14 51.01 -13.43
CA GLU A 141 -10.61 50.87 -13.43
C GLU A 141 -11.10 49.51 -13.96
N SER A 142 -10.39 48.92 -14.92
CA SER A 142 -10.75 47.61 -15.53
C SER A 142 -10.37 46.39 -14.68
N ALA A 143 -9.38 46.52 -13.79
CA ALA A 143 -8.86 45.41 -13.00
C ALA A 143 -9.63 45.13 -11.70
N ASP A 144 -10.60 46.00 -11.34
CA ASP A 144 -11.53 45.85 -10.20
C ASP A 144 -12.97 45.53 -10.66
N GLU A 145 -13.17 45.15 -11.93
CA GLU A 145 -14.52 44.91 -12.47
C GLU A 145 -14.99 43.46 -12.24
N ILE A 146 -16.24 43.28 -11.79
CA ILE A 146 -16.89 41.96 -11.65
C ILE A 146 -17.25 41.46 -13.05
N PRO A 147 -16.63 40.37 -13.57
CA PRO A 147 -16.79 39.97 -14.96
C PRO A 147 -18.22 39.52 -15.32
N ILE A 148 -18.89 38.80 -14.42
CA ILE A 148 -20.27 38.34 -14.58
C ILE A 148 -21.18 39.17 -13.68
N ASN A 149 -21.89 40.13 -14.26
CA ASN A 149 -22.86 40.95 -13.55
C ASN A 149 -24.02 41.35 -14.48
N ALA A 150 -25.26 41.05 -14.07
CA ALA A 150 -26.47 41.40 -14.82
C ALA A 150 -26.65 42.91 -15.03
N ALA A 151 -26.07 43.75 -14.16
CA ALA A 151 -26.12 45.20 -14.24
C ALA A 151 -24.92 45.82 -14.96
N ARG A 152 -24.00 45.01 -15.51
CA ARG A 152 -22.81 45.52 -16.22
C ARG A 152 -23.18 46.24 -17.51
N ARG A 153 -24.19 45.74 -18.22
CA ARG A 153 -24.70 46.28 -19.49
C ARG A 153 -26.22 46.27 -19.46
N PRO A 154 -26.89 47.13 -20.26
CA PRO A 154 -28.33 47.05 -20.46
C PRO A 154 -28.69 45.85 -21.35
N TYR A 155 -28.39 44.62 -20.90
CA TYR A 155 -28.57 43.38 -21.66
C TYR A 155 -29.99 43.22 -22.19
N ARG A 156 -30.99 43.60 -21.41
CA ARG A 156 -32.40 43.55 -21.84
C ARG A 156 -32.69 44.47 -23.02
N ASP A 157 -32.11 45.67 -23.04
CA ASP A 157 -32.32 46.62 -24.13
C ASP A 157 -31.57 46.16 -25.38
N MET A 158 -30.37 45.58 -25.23
CA MET A 158 -29.62 44.96 -26.32
C MET A 158 -30.35 43.74 -26.91
N ILE A 159 -30.96 42.89 -26.07
CA ILE A 159 -31.77 41.76 -26.52
C ILE A 159 -33.02 42.27 -27.28
N LEU A 160 -33.69 43.32 -26.78
CA LEU A 160 -34.85 43.93 -27.45
C LEU A 160 -34.49 44.56 -28.80
N ALA A 161 -33.32 45.18 -28.89
CA ALA A 161 -32.78 45.77 -30.13
C ALA A 161 -32.23 44.72 -31.11
N ASN A 162 -32.08 43.46 -30.67
CA ASN A 162 -31.39 42.38 -31.40
C ASN A 162 -29.89 42.67 -31.67
N ASP A 163 -29.28 43.49 -30.81
CA ASP A 163 -27.87 43.91 -30.88
C ASP A 163 -27.02 43.16 -29.84
N VAL A 164 -27.33 41.88 -29.59
CA VAL A 164 -26.66 41.05 -28.57
C VAL A 164 -25.88 39.91 -29.23
N SER A 165 -24.67 39.66 -28.73
CA SER A 165 -23.82 38.54 -29.14
C SER A 165 -24.14 37.27 -28.36
N ALA A 166 -23.71 36.11 -28.87
CA ALA A 166 -23.89 34.84 -28.16
C ALA A 166 -23.14 34.83 -26.81
N PHE A 167 -21.96 35.46 -26.75
CA PHE A 167 -21.17 35.63 -25.53
C PHE A 167 -21.91 36.46 -24.47
N ASP A 168 -22.36 37.67 -24.82
CA ASP A 168 -23.02 38.58 -23.88
C ASP A 168 -24.36 37.98 -23.39
N PHE A 169 -25.06 37.27 -24.27
CA PHE A 169 -26.32 36.63 -23.92
C PHE A 169 -26.15 35.49 -22.91
N ARG A 170 -25.12 34.65 -23.10
CA ARG A 170 -24.76 33.58 -22.15
C ARG A 170 -24.28 34.15 -20.81
N CYS A 171 -23.49 35.23 -20.83
CA CYS A 171 -23.07 35.92 -19.60
C CYS A 171 -24.27 36.50 -18.83
N TYR A 172 -25.25 37.06 -19.54
CA TYR A 172 -26.49 37.55 -18.93
C TYR A 172 -27.27 36.41 -18.27
N LEU A 173 -27.56 35.34 -19.00
CA LEU A 173 -28.29 34.18 -18.48
C LEU A 173 -27.63 33.58 -17.25
N PHE A 174 -26.32 33.34 -17.32
CA PHE A 174 -25.56 32.78 -16.21
C PHE A 174 -25.54 33.72 -15.00
N SER A 175 -25.44 35.04 -15.21
CA SER A 175 -25.53 36.01 -14.12
C SER A 175 -26.90 35.98 -13.40
N ARG A 176 -27.99 35.75 -14.14
CA ARG A 176 -29.35 35.60 -13.57
C ARG A 176 -29.47 34.30 -12.80
N GLN A 177 -28.99 33.18 -13.35
CA GLN A 177 -28.97 31.88 -12.66
C GLN A 177 -28.20 31.95 -11.33
N ILE A 178 -26.99 32.54 -11.33
CA ILE A 178 -26.21 32.73 -10.09
C ILE A 178 -26.96 33.62 -9.10
N THR A 179 -27.58 34.71 -9.56
CA THR A 179 -28.31 35.63 -8.67
C THR A 179 -29.47 34.91 -7.97
N LEU A 180 -30.21 34.05 -8.69
CA LEU A 180 -31.29 33.24 -8.13
C LEU A 180 -30.76 32.15 -7.19
N LEU A 181 -29.68 31.47 -7.55
CA LEU A 181 -29.04 30.47 -6.68
C LEU A 181 -28.47 31.08 -5.40
N LEU A 182 -27.87 32.28 -5.45
CA LEU A 182 -27.41 33.01 -4.27
C LEU A 182 -28.59 33.45 -3.38
N ARG A 183 -29.75 33.74 -3.98
CA ARG A 183 -30.99 34.01 -3.25
C ARG A 183 -31.50 32.74 -2.54
N LEU A 184 -31.49 31.60 -3.23
CA LEU A 184 -31.83 30.29 -2.62
C LEU A 184 -30.83 29.86 -1.54
N ALA A 185 -29.57 30.31 -1.64
CA ALA A 185 -28.52 30.02 -0.68
C ALA A 185 -28.49 30.93 0.55
N ASN A 186 -29.35 31.97 0.60
CA ASN A 186 -29.32 33.05 1.61
C ASN A 186 -27.94 33.75 1.69
N ALA A 187 -27.21 33.80 0.57
CA ALA A 187 -25.83 34.27 0.48
C ALA A 187 -25.68 35.54 -0.36
N GLN A 188 -26.74 36.34 -0.49
CA GLN A 188 -26.69 37.60 -1.24
C GLN A 188 -25.66 38.56 -0.62
N SER A 189 -24.76 39.05 -1.46
CA SER A 189 -23.76 40.05 -1.12
C SER A 189 -23.94 41.25 -2.04
N THR A 190 -23.87 42.45 -1.49
CA THR A 190 -23.90 43.67 -2.29
C THR A 190 -22.64 43.76 -3.17
N ARG A 191 -22.70 44.56 -4.25
CA ARG A 191 -21.56 44.76 -5.16
C ARG A 191 -20.30 45.22 -4.41
N GLU A 192 -20.46 46.12 -3.43
CA GLU A 192 -19.36 46.67 -2.63
C GLU A 192 -18.75 45.62 -1.70
N GLU A 193 -19.58 44.79 -1.05
CA GLU A 193 -19.13 43.66 -0.24
C GLU A 193 -18.37 42.62 -1.07
N LEU A 194 -18.83 42.34 -2.29
CA LEU A 194 -18.15 41.42 -3.20
C LEU A 194 -16.77 41.91 -3.64
N LEU A 195 -16.64 43.20 -3.93
CA LEU A 195 -15.36 43.81 -4.27
C LEU A 195 -14.40 43.79 -3.06
N ALA A 196 -14.91 43.98 -1.84
CA ALA A 196 -14.12 43.84 -0.63
C ALA A 196 -13.64 42.40 -0.41
N GLN A 197 -14.51 41.40 -0.59
CA GLN A 197 -14.15 39.97 -0.50
C GLN A 197 -13.12 39.57 -1.56
N LEU A 198 -13.26 40.08 -2.79
CA LEU A 198 -12.29 39.84 -3.87
C LEU A 198 -10.93 40.43 -3.54
N LYS A 199 -10.88 41.66 -3.03
CA LYS A 199 -9.63 42.31 -2.60
C LYS A 199 -8.97 41.53 -1.46
N GLU A 200 -9.73 41.12 -0.45
CA GLU A 200 -9.22 40.32 0.66
C GLU A 200 -8.70 38.94 0.21
N GLN A 201 -9.42 38.28 -0.71
CA GLN A 201 -8.98 37.01 -1.30
C GLN A 201 -7.69 37.19 -2.13
N GLN A 202 -7.58 38.27 -2.89
CA GLN A 202 -6.39 38.61 -3.67
C GLN A 202 -5.21 38.93 -2.75
N ASP A 203 -5.40 39.74 -1.72
CA ASP A 203 -4.37 40.11 -0.75
C ASP A 203 -3.87 38.90 0.06
N SER A 204 -4.77 37.97 0.40
CA SER A 204 -4.43 36.68 1.01
C SER A 204 -3.51 35.84 0.10
N ILE A 205 -3.72 35.89 -1.21
CA ILE A 205 -2.92 35.16 -2.20
C ILE A 205 -1.58 35.86 -2.46
N LEU A 206 -1.56 37.19 -2.49
CA LEU A 206 -0.35 37.97 -2.82
C LEU A 206 0.61 38.12 -1.63
N TYR A 207 0.09 38.32 -0.42
CA TYR A 207 0.90 38.68 0.75
C TYR A 207 0.94 37.61 1.84
N GLY A 208 0.18 36.51 1.69
CA GLY A 208 0.11 35.44 2.69
C GLY A 208 -0.46 35.90 4.05
N VAL A 209 -1.03 37.09 4.11
CA VAL A 209 -1.59 37.68 5.33
C VAL A 209 -2.94 37.03 5.59
N ALA A 210 -3.13 36.48 6.80
CA ALA A 210 -4.42 35.98 7.23
C ALA A 210 -5.47 37.10 7.12
N PRO A 211 -6.68 36.82 6.60
CA PRO A 211 -7.72 37.82 6.38
C PRO A 211 -7.91 38.70 7.63
N ARG A 212 -7.64 40.01 7.50
CA ARG A 212 -7.86 40.98 8.56
C ARG A 212 -9.34 41.29 8.61
N VAL A 213 -10.06 40.58 9.48
CA VAL A 213 -11.50 40.73 9.75
C VAL A 213 -11.93 42.20 9.79
N PRO A 214 -12.78 42.66 8.86
CA PRO A 214 -13.68 43.78 9.11
C PRO A 214 -15.01 43.20 9.57
N THR A 215 -15.35 43.41 10.84
CA THR A 215 -16.67 43.15 11.41
C THR A 215 -17.73 43.99 10.71
N GLN A 216 -18.61 43.34 9.94
CA GLN A 216 -19.99 43.80 9.76
C GLN A 216 -20.93 42.63 10.03
N GLN A 217 -21.87 42.88 10.94
CA GLN A 217 -22.85 41.91 11.43
C GLN A 217 -23.86 41.61 10.31
N LYS A 218 -23.74 40.47 9.61
CA LYS A 218 -24.89 39.87 8.94
C LYS A 218 -25.97 39.65 10.01
N LYS A 219 -27.22 40.06 9.73
CA LYS A 219 -28.37 39.81 10.62
C LYS A 219 -28.43 38.31 10.99
N PRO A 220 -28.73 37.94 12.24
CA PRO A 220 -28.46 36.61 12.78
C PRO A 220 -29.55 35.56 12.47
N GLU A 221 -30.21 35.57 11.30
CA GLU A 221 -31.49 34.82 11.19
C GLU A 221 -31.63 33.77 10.09
N GLU A 222 -30.69 33.56 9.16
CA GLU A 222 -30.84 32.46 8.17
C GLU A 222 -29.56 31.66 7.97
N LYS A 223 -29.63 30.35 8.22
CA LYS A 223 -28.55 29.40 7.91
C LYS A 223 -28.37 29.35 6.38
N GLU A 224 -27.15 29.56 5.91
CA GLU A 224 -26.82 29.46 4.48
C GLU A 224 -27.04 28.02 3.97
N ASN A 225 -27.62 27.87 2.78
CA ASN A 225 -27.81 26.55 2.17
C ASN A 225 -26.56 26.16 1.35
N LEU A 226 -25.71 25.32 1.96
CA LEU A 226 -24.41 24.94 1.39
C LEU A 226 -24.53 24.14 0.09
N ALA A 227 -25.60 23.34 -0.08
CA ALA A 227 -25.82 22.57 -1.30
C ALA A 227 -26.07 23.49 -2.51
N LYS A 228 -26.80 24.59 -2.31
CA LYS A 228 -27.02 25.59 -3.36
C LYS A 228 -25.77 26.38 -3.70
N LEU A 229 -24.89 26.64 -2.71
CA LEU A 229 -23.56 27.18 -2.99
C LEU A 229 -22.69 26.20 -3.79
N ALA A 230 -22.78 24.89 -3.51
CA ALA A 230 -22.05 23.86 -4.26
C ALA A 230 -22.54 23.78 -5.71
N GLU A 231 -23.85 23.91 -5.93
CA GLU A 231 -24.48 23.97 -7.25
C GLU A 231 -23.94 25.16 -8.08
N ILE A 232 -23.73 26.33 -7.45
CA ILE A 232 -23.10 27.49 -8.12
C ILE A 232 -21.68 27.14 -8.58
N CYS A 233 -20.86 26.55 -7.72
CA CYS A 233 -19.49 26.15 -8.08
C CYS A 233 -19.49 25.10 -9.21
N HIS A 234 -20.43 24.15 -9.17
CA HIS A 234 -20.56 23.12 -10.19
C HIS A 234 -20.95 23.72 -11.56
N ARG A 235 -22.00 24.55 -11.61
CA ARG A 235 -22.43 25.23 -12.84
C ARG A 235 -21.33 26.15 -13.39
N ALA A 236 -20.52 26.78 -12.52
CA ALA A 236 -19.37 27.57 -12.95
C ALA A 236 -18.28 26.73 -13.63
N LEU A 237 -17.99 25.52 -13.13
CA LEU A 237 -17.02 24.62 -13.75
C LEU A 237 -17.44 24.17 -15.16
N GLU A 238 -18.73 24.08 -15.44
CA GLU A 238 -19.27 23.77 -16.78
C GLU A 238 -19.35 25.01 -17.67
N PHE A 239 -19.76 26.15 -17.11
CA PHE A 239 -19.91 27.40 -17.84
C PHE A 239 -18.57 27.96 -18.34
N ILE A 240 -17.52 27.98 -17.52
CA ILE A 240 -16.27 28.66 -17.87
C ILE A 240 -15.62 28.08 -19.16
N PRO A 241 -15.48 26.75 -19.33
CA PRO A 241 -14.95 26.18 -20.58
C PRO A 241 -15.82 26.51 -21.80
N GLN A 242 -17.15 26.42 -21.65
CA GLN A 242 -18.10 26.70 -22.73
C GLN A 242 -18.04 28.17 -23.18
N ILE A 243 -18.08 29.11 -22.24
CA ILE A 243 -18.02 30.55 -22.55
C ILE A 243 -16.64 30.95 -23.08
N SER A 244 -15.56 30.31 -22.61
CA SER A 244 -14.20 30.56 -23.10
C SER A 244 -14.05 30.17 -24.57
N HIS A 245 -14.71 29.08 -25.00
CA HIS A 245 -14.75 28.68 -26.41
C HIS A 245 -15.54 29.68 -27.26
N VAL A 246 -16.74 30.07 -26.83
CA VAL A 246 -17.55 31.08 -27.54
C VAL A 246 -16.81 32.40 -27.65
N MET A 247 -16.19 32.86 -26.55
CA MET A 247 -15.40 34.08 -26.53
C MET A 247 -14.23 34.00 -27.52
N ARG A 248 -13.49 32.88 -27.56
CA ARG A 248 -12.42 32.68 -28.54
C ARG A 248 -12.95 32.76 -29.97
N GLN A 249 -14.08 32.10 -30.26
CA GLN A 249 -14.70 32.13 -31.59
C GLN A 249 -15.09 33.56 -31.99
N GLU A 250 -15.76 34.31 -31.11
CA GLU A 250 -16.14 35.70 -31.40
C GLU A 250 -14.93 36.62 -31.63
N LEU A 251 -13.85 36.45 -30.85
CA LEU A 251 -12.61 37.20 -31.02
C LEU A 251 -11.94 36.87 -32.37
N LEU A 252 -11.93 35.59 -32.76
CA LEU A 252 -11.40 35.16 -34.06
C LEU A 252 -12.25 35.66 -35.24
N THR A 253 -13.58 35.71 -35.11
CA THR A 253 -14.46 36.25 -36.15
C THR A 253 -14.36 37.76 -36.27
N ALA A 254 -14.26 38.49 -35.15
CA ALA A 254 -14.00 39.92 -35.14
C ALA A 254 -12.68 40.25 -35.87
N TYR A 255 -11.68 39.38 -35.70
CA TYR A 255 -10.37 39.49 -36.34
C TYR A 255 -10.39 39.13 -37.84
N ALA A 256 -11.19 38.15 -38.26
CA ALA A 256 -11.29 37.74 -39.66
C ALA A 256 -11.83 38.87 -40.58
N GLU A 257 -12.64 39.78 -40.04
CA GLU A 257 -13.12 40.97 -40.77
C GLU A 257 -12.00 42.00 -41.06
N GLU A 258 -10.93 42.03 -40.27
CA GLU A 258 -9.82 43.00 -40.42
C GLU A 258 -8.67 42.49 -41.32
N GLN A 259 -8.51 41.18 -41.48
CA GLN A 259 -7.47 40.57 -42.33
C GLN A 259 -7.57 40.89 -43.83
N GLN A 260 -8.64 41.57 -44.28
CA GLN A 260 -8.67 42.13 -45.63
C GLN A 260 -7.69 43.30 -45.83
N LYS A 261 -7.00 43.80 -44.78
CA LYS A 261 -6.09 44.97 -44.90
C LYS A 261 -4.60 44.73 -44.61
N GLU A 262 -4.16 43.80 -43.74
CA GLU A 262 -2.72 43.58 -43.46
C GLU A 262 -2.37 42.11 -43.16
N ARG A 263 -1.29 41.58 -43.76
CA ARG A 263 -1.00 40.13 -43.87
C ARG A 263 0.18 39.60 -43.02
N THR A 264 0.70 40.32 -42.04
CA THR A 264 2.01 39.98 -41.43
C THR A 264 2.06 39.73 -39.91
N ALA A 265 0.95 39.72 -39.18
CA ALA A 265 0.96 39.59 -37.69
C ALA A 265 0.05 38.47 -37.12
N THR A 266 0.03 37.28 -37.73
CA THR A 266 -0.90 36.20 -37.35
C THR A 266 -0.53 35.43 -36.07
N SER A 267 0.75 35.29 -35.71
CA SER A 267 1.16 34.48 -34.54
C SER A 267 1.13 35.20 -33.20
N LEU A 268 1.41 36.51 -33.14
CA LEU A 268 1.46 37.28 -31.88
C LEU A 268 0.05 37.61 -31.34
N ARG A 269 -0.96 37.65 -32.22
CA ARG A 269 -2.32 38.04 -31.87
C ARG A 269 -3.18 36.87 -31.35
N ASP A 270 -2.87 35.64 -31.75
CA ASP A 270 -3.52 34.44 -31.19
C ASP A 270 -3.13 34.21 -29.72
N ASP A 271 -1.87 34.51 -29.36
CA ASP A 271 -1.41 34.52 -27.96
C ASP A 271 -2.18 35.56 -27.12
N VAL A 272 -2.45 36.75 -27.66
CA VAL A 272 -3.24 37.79 -27.00
C VAL A 272 -4.70 37.34 -26.80
N ILE A 273 -5.32 36.72 -27.81
CA ILE A 273 -6.67 36.15 -27.70
C ILE A 273 -6.70 35.08 -26.59
N ASN A 274 -5.72 34.17 -26.57
CA ASN A 274 -5.61 33.16 -25.52
C ASN A 274 -5.39 33.76 -24.13
N ASN A 275 -4.61 34.84 -24.02
CA ASN A 275 -4.42 35.58 -22.77
C ASN A 275 -5.75 36.18 -22.27
N ILE A 276 -6.51 36.85 -23.15
CA ILE A 276 -7.79 37.49 -22.79
C ILE A 276 -8.79 36.43 -22.31
N VAL A 277 -8.96 35.34 -23.06
CA VAL A 277 -9.90 34.25 -22.73
C VAL A 277 -9.52 33.59 -21.40
N SER A 278 -8.25 33.29 -21.21
CA SER A 278 -7.75 32.65 -19.98
C SER A 278 -7.83 33.60 -18.77
N SER A 279 -7.59 34.90 -18.97
CA SER A 279 -7.73 35.92 -17.93
C SER A 279 -9.19 36.11 -17.51
N PHE A 280 -10.12 36.08 -18.47
CA PHE A 280 -11.55 36.10 -18.20
C PHE A 280 -11.98 34.87 -17.39
N GLY A 281 -11.64 33.66 -17.84
CA GLY A 281 -11.98 32.42 -17.13
C GLY A 281 -11.44 32.36 -15.71
N PHE A 282 -10.20 32.83 -15.49
CA PHE A 282 -9.61 32.92 -14.15
C PHE A 282 -10.35 33.94 -13.26
N SER A 283 -10.69 35.11 -13.80
CA SER A 283 -11.40 36.15 -13.05
C SER A 283 -12.80 35.69 -12.64
N VAL A 284 -13.50 34.97 -13.51
CA VAL A 284 -14.78 34.33 -13.20
C VAL A 284 -14.63 33.29 -12.09
N ALA A 285 -13.62 32.42 -12.16
CA ALA A 285 -13.37 31.43 -11.10
C ALA A 285 -13.11 32.12 -9.73
N GLN A 286 -12.32 33.21 -9.71
CA GLN A 286 -12.09 33.98 -8.49
C GLN A 286 -13.37 34.67 -7.97
N GLN A 287 -14.20 35.23 -8.86
CA GLN A 287 -15.51 35.80 -8.52
C GLN A 287 -16.40 34.77 -7.80
N ILE A 288 -16.54 33.57 -8.38
CA ILE A 288 -17.40 32.52 -7.81
C ILE A 288 -16.83 32.03 -6.47
N LEU A 289 -15.51 31.89 -6.35
CA LEU A 289 -14.86 31.53 -5.08
C LEU A 289 -15.09 32.58 -3.97
N ALA A 290 -15.17 33.87 -4.32
CA ALA A 290 -15.52 34.92 -3.38
C ALA A 290 -17.00 34.87 -2.99
N GLN A 291 -17.90 34.77 -3.98
CA GLN A 291 -19.36 34.71 -3.78
C GLN A 291 -19.82 33.51 -2.93
N THR A 292 -19.12 32.38 -3.06
CA THR A 292 -19.44 31.15 -2.31
C THR A 292 -18.62 31.01 -1.03
N SER A 293 -17.90 32.06 -0.61
CA SER A 293 -17.14 32.03 0.64
C SER A 293 -18.09 32.07 1.84
N THR A 294 -17.94 31.10 2.75
CA THR A 294 -18.80 30.97 3.93
C THR A 294 -17.95 30.66 5.17
N LYS A 295 -18.39 31.18 6.32
CA LYS A 295 -17.81 30.86 7.63
C LYS A 295 -18.19 29.46 8.12
N ALA A 296 -19.18 28.83 7.47
CA ALA A 296 -19.64 27.48 7.81
C ALA A 296 -18.67 26.38 7.36
N LEU A 297 -17.68 26.69 6.50
CA LEU A 297 -16.64 25.78 6.06
C LEU A 297 -15.43 25.84 7.01
N PRO A 298 -15.15 24.78 7.80
CA PRO A 298 -13.95 24.73 8.64
C PRO A 298 -12.73 24.35 7.78
N ILE A 299 -12.06 25.35 7.19
CA ILE A 299 -10.88 25.13 6.36
C ILE A 299 -9.64 24.98 7.27
N PRO A 300 -8.86 23.89 7.15
CA PRO A 300 -7.61 23.72 7.89
C PRO A 300 -6.59 24.84 7.64
N SER A 301 -5.71 25.10 8.61
CA SER A 301 -4.59 26.04 8.45
C SER A 301 -3.64 25.59 7.33
N SER A 302 -2.97 26.54 6.67
CA SER A 302 -2.08 26.28 5.53
C SER A 302 -0.96 25.31 5.87
N THR A 303 -0.73 24.33 5.00
CA THR A 303 0.39 23.36 5.11
C THR A 303 1.74 23.93 4.63
N ILE A 304 1.76 25.18 4.15
CA ILE A 304 2.96 25.88 3.66
C ILE A 304 4.00 26.14 4.79
N SER A 305 3.61 26.03 6.07
CA SER A 305 4.49 26.29 7.23
C SER A 305 5.48 25.18 7.59
N PHE A 306 5.69 24.15 6.75
CA PHE A 306 6.70 23.11 7.02
C PHE A 306 8.17 23.55 6.84
N ALA A 307 8.42 24.85 6.60
CA ALA A 307 9.75 25.38 6.31
C ALA A 307 10.06 26.69 7.06
N SER A 308 10.10 26.67 8.40
CA SER A 308 11.08 27.43 9.22
C SER A 308 10.75 27.29 10.71
N ASP A 309 11.72 26.86 11.50
CA ASP A 309 11.63 26.80 12.96
C ASP A 309 11.93 28.17 13.63
N ASP A 310 11.89 29.29 12.90
CA ASP A 310 12.41 30.59 13.39
C ASP A 310 11.44 31.79 13.37
N GLU A 311 10.18 31.67 12.93
CA GLU A 311 9.24 32.80 12.95
C GLU A 311 7.87 32.50 13.60
N GLN A 312 7.88 32.10 14.88
CA GLN A 312 6.70 32.19 15.74
C GLN A 312 6.90 33.23 16.85
N LYS A 313 6.95 34.52 16.50
CA LYS A 313 6.71 35.63 17.43
C LYS A 313 6.07 36.85 16.75
N ALA A 314 4.85 36.72 16.25
CA ALA A 314 3.98 37.89 16.05
C ALA A 314 2.50 37.48 15.80
N SER A 315 1.85 36.85 16.77
CA SER A 315 0.40 36.99 16.90
C SER A 315 0.08 37.49 18.30
N ILE A 316 -0.58 38.65 18.34
CA ILE A 316 -0.97 39.37 19.55
C ILE A 316 -2.03 38.50 20.27
N PRO A 317 -1.89 38.20 21.58
CA PRO A 317 -2.87 37.38 22.30
C PRO A 317 -4.16 38.17 22.55
N GLU A 318 -5.30 37.65 22.07
CA GLU A 318 -6.62 38.11 22.52
C GLU A 318 -6.85 37.72 24.00
N PRO A 319 -7.60 38.53 24.77
CA PRO A 319 -7.81 38.28 26.20
C PRO A 319 -8.79 37.12 26.42
N LYS A 320 -8.21 36.05 26.99
CA LYS A 320 -8.82 34.87 27.63
C LYS A 320 -10.31 35.02 28.07
N THR A 321 -11.22 34.35 27.36
CA THR A 321 -12.36 33.69 28.00
C THR A 321 -12.00 32.24 28.27
N MET A 322 -12.19 31.81 29.51
CA MET A 322 -11.73 30.55 30.06
C MET A 322 -12.30 29.31 29.34
N MET A 323 -11.50 28.69 28.49
CA MET A 323 -11.60 27.25 28.19
C MET A 323 -10.19 26.68 28.12
N HIS A 324 -9.99 25.51 28.74
CA HIS A 324 -8.69 24.85 28.89
C HIS A 324 -8.01 24.57 27.53
N PRO A 325 -6.66 24.61 27.46
CA PRO A 325 -5.97 24.38 26.20
C PRO A 325 -6.11 22.91 25.78
N ALA A 326 -6.84 22.67 24.69
CA ALA A 326 -6.79 21.40 23.99
C ALA A 326 -5.45 21.32 23.24
N ARG A 327 -4.80 20.16 23.37
CA ARG A 327 -3.48 19.85 22.84
C ARG A 327 -3.59 19.67 21.32
N GLU A 328 -3.37 20.72 20.54
CA GLU A 328 -3.24 20.65 19.08
C GLU A 328 -1.79 20.31 18.72
N SER A 329 -1.52 19.02 18.46
CA SER A 329 -0.26 18.56 17.87
C SER A 329 -0.55 17.69 16.65
N SER A 330 -0.06 18.15 15.49
CA SER A 330 0.21 17.45 14.24
C SER A 330 -0.91 16.58 13.62
N LEU A 331 -1.43 17.06 12.50
CA LEU A 331 -1.78 16.31 11.28
C LEU A 331 -2.29 14.87 11.51
N HIS A 332 -3.59 14.74 11.75
CA HIS A 332 -4.26 13.44 11.85
C HIS A 332 -4.68 12.95 10.45
N ILE A 333 -3.71 12.49 9.66
CA ILE A 333 -4.00 11.60 8.53
C ILE A 333 -4.18 10.20 9.11
N LYS A 334 -5.38 9.64 9.00
CA LYS A 334 -5.62 8.22 9.29
C LYS A 334 -4.76 7.40 8.33
N THR A 335 -3.77 6.70 8.86
CA THR A 335 -3.02 5.66 8.12
C THR A 335 -3.94 4.44 7.95
N PRO A 336 -3.90 3.70 6.82
CA PRO A 336 -4.76 2.53 6.64
C PRO A 336 -4.25 1.39 7.54
N GLN A 337 -4.78 1.30 8.75
CA GLN A 337 -4.82 0.03 9.48
C GLN A 337 -6.15 -0.63 9.16
N GLN A 338 -6.05 -1.77 8.46
CA GLN A 338 -7.07 -2.81 8.25
C GLN A 338 -8.43 -2.53 8.89
N GLU A 339 -9.45 -2.33 8.06
CA GLU A 339 -10.85 -2.43 8.45
C GLU A 339 -11.16 -3.85 8.95
N HIS A 340 -10.88 -4.08 10.22
CA HIS A 340 -11.53 -5.11 11.00
C HIS A 340 -12.38 -4.40 12.06
N GLN A 341 -13.67 -4.23 11.76
CA GLN A 341 -14.67 -4.13 12.81
C GLN A 341 -14.45 -5.32 13.77
N PRO A 342 -14.18 -5.10 15.06
CA PRO A 342 -14.24 -6.20 16.01
C PRO A 342 -15.70 -6.68 16.05
N PRO A 343 -15.97 -8.00 15.93
CA PRO A 343 -17.32 -8.50 16.15
C PRO A 343 -17.74 -8.18 17.60
N PRO A 344 -19.03 -7.86 17.83
CA PRO A 344 -19.50 -7.60 19.18
C PRO A 344 -19.27 -8.85 20.04
N SER A 345 -18.62 -8.66 21.19
CA SER A 345 -18.45 -9.71 22.19
C SER A 345 -19.83 -10.21 22.66
N PRO A 346 -20.09 -11.52 22.64
CA PRO A 346 -21.36 -12.06 23.14
C PRO A 346 -21.29 -12.11 24.66
N GLY A 347 -22.07 -11.28 25.36
CA GLY A 347 -22.25 -11.48 26.81
C GLY A 347 -22.60 -10.30 27.70
N VAL A 348 -23.28 -9.24 27.23
CA VAL A 348 -23.84 -8.23 28.15
C VAL A 348 -25.32 -8.01 27.86
N PHE A 349 -26.13 -8.34 28.86
CA PHE A 349 -27.58 -8.23 28.93
C PHE A 349 -28.01 -6.75 28.93
N PRO A 350 -28.99 -6.29 28.12
CA PRO A 350 -29.48 -4.92 28.20
C PRO A 350 -30.44 -4.78 29.39
N GLY A 351 -30.04 -4.02 30.40
CA GLY A 351 -30.95 -3.57 31.47
C GLY A 351 -31.90 -2.48 30.96
N PRO A 352 -33.11 -2.35 31.53
CA PRO A 352 -34.12 -1.42 31.04
C PRO A 352 -33.85 -0.02 31.59
N GLY A 353 -33.56 0.94 30.70
CA GLY A 353 -33.38 2.33 31.14
C GLY A 353 -33.00 3.29 30.02
N GLN A 354 -34.01 3.97 29.49
CA GLN A 354 -33.96 5.31 28.88
C GLN A 354 -33.05 5.49 27.63
N HIS A 355 -33.63 5.22 26.46
CA HIS A 355 -33.29 5.99 25.26
C HIS A 355 -34.03 7.34 25.33
N PRO A 356 -33.36 8.50 25.18
CA PRO A 356 -34.06 9.71 24.80
C PRO A 356 -34.50 9.50 23.34
N ILE A 357 -35.79 9.61 23.10
CA ILE A 357 -36.37 9.69 21.76
C ILE A 357 -35.90 11.04 21.19
N THR A 358 -34.84 11.04 20.37
CA THR A 358 -34.49 12.16 19.51
C THR A 358 -35.47 12.20 18.34
N HIS A 359 -36.03 13.38 18.08
CA HIS A 359 -36.91 13.65 16.95
C HIS A 359 -36.25 13.23 15.63
N HIS A 360 -36.95 12.44 14.81
CA HIS A 360 -36.50 11.94 13.50
C HIS A 360 -36.31 13.02 12.40
N GLY A 361 -36.39 14.32 12.74
CA GLY A 361 -36.11 15.43 11.80
C GLY A 361 -34.65 15.90 11.82
N ASP A 362 -34.02 15.97 12.99
CA ASP A 362 -32.70 16.58 13.16
C ASP A 362 -31.56 15.74 12.56
N SER A 363 -31.73 14.42 12.45
CA SER A 363 -30.73 13.55 11.84
C SER A 363 -30.61 13.79 10.33
N TYR A 364 -31.73 13.92 9.62
CA TYR A 364 -31.72 14.09 8.17
C TYR A 364 -31.16 15.45 7.75
N GLU A 365 -31.52 16.52 8.46
CA GLU A 365 -30.94 17.85 8.24
C GLU A 365 -29.45 17.90 8.58
N ALA A 366 -29.00 17.22 9.64
CA ALA A 366 -27.57 17.12 9.95
C ALA A 366 -26.79 16.33 8.88
N TYR A 367 -27.37 15.26 8.33
CA TYR A 367 -26.80 14.50 7.22
C TYR A 367 -26.76 15.34 5.92
N LEU A 368 -27.82 16.07 5.60
CA LEU A 368 -27.87 16.97 4.43
C LEU A 368 -26.90 18.13 4.56
N ALA A 369 -26.79 18.74 5.75
CA ALA A 369 -25.84 19.81 6.02
C ALA A 369 -24.39 19.31 5.90
N LYS A 370 -24.13 18.08 6.35
CA LYS A 370 -22.82 17.43 6.22
C LYS A 370 -22.49 17.12 4.75
N ASN A 371 -23.42 16.55 3.99
CA ASN A 371 -23.23 16.26 2.57
C ASN A 371 -23.05 17.54 1.75
N GLY A 372 -23.86 18.58 2.03
CA GLY A 372 -23.73 19.89 1.38
C GLY A 372 -22.41 20.59 1.71
N LEU A 373 -21.85 20.37 2.90
CA LEU A 373 -20.53 20.87 3.30
C LEU A 373 -19.40 20.16 2.54
N GLU A 374 -19.45 18.82 2.46
CA GLU A 374 -18.46 18.02 1.73
C GLU A 374 -18.50 18.33 0.21
N GLU A 375 -19.70 18.47 -0.36
CA GLU A 375 -19.90 18.81 -1.77
C GLU A 375 -19.40 20.22 -2.10
N LEU A 376 -19.75 21.22 -1.27
CA LEU A 376 -19.26 22.58 -1.45
C LEU A 376 -17.73 22.64 -1.36
N ALA A 377 -17.14 21.92 -0.40
CA ALA A 377 -15.69 21.85 -0.26
C ALA A 377 -15.05 21.21 -1.51
N ALA A 378 -15.59 20.10 -2.03
CA ALA A 378 -15.11 19.44 -3.23
C ALA A 378 -15.14 20.38 -4.45
N LYS A 379 -16.30 21.01 -4.73
CA LYS A 379 -16.46 21.88 -5.91
C LYS A 379 -15.62 23.16 -5.83
N ARG A 380 -15.40 23.70 -4.62
CA ARG A 380 -14.44 24.80 -4.42
C ARG A 380 -13.00 24.34 -4.67
N GLY A 381 -12.64 23.13 -4.23
CA GLY A 381 -11.35 22.49 -4.54
C GLY A 381 -11.11 22.37 -6.05
N ASP A 382 -12.12 21.91 -6.79
CA ASP A 382 -12.09 21.81 -8.25
C ASP A 382 -11.90 23.18 -8.93
N LEU A 383 -12.53 24.25 -8.43
CA LEU A 383 -12.33 25.62 -8.94
C LEU A 383 -10.90 26.15 -8.71
N TYR A 384 -10.26 25.80 -7.59
CA TYR A 384 -8.85 26.11 -7.36
C TYR A 384 -7.94 25.32 -8.33
N MET A 385 -8.23 24.04 -8.55
CA MET A 385 -7.51 23.21 -9.52
C MET A 385 -7.69 23.70 -10.96
N PHE A 386 -8.88 24.18 -11.30
CA PHE A 386 -9.18 24.83 -12.58
C PHE A 386 -8.39 26.12 -12.76
N SER A 387 -8.38 26.99 -11.73
CA SER A 387 -7.56 28.22 -11.71
C SER A 387 -6.07 27.91 -11.87
N ARG A 388 -5.60 26.83 -11.24
CA ARG A 388 -4.23 26.32 -11.40
C ARG A 388 -3.97 25.81 -12.81
N SER A 389 -4.92 25.11 -13.44
CA SER A 389 -4.79 24.64 -14.83
C SER A 389 -4.64 25.81 -15.80
N ILE A 390 -5.44 26.87 -15.62
CA ILE A 390 -5.28 28.12 -16.38
C ILE A 390 -3.87 28.69 -16.20
N LEU A 391 -3.39 28.78 -14.95
CA LEU A 391 -2.03 29.25 -14.67
C LEU A 391 -0.97 28.37 -15.36
N THR A 392 -1.08 27.04 -15.32
CA THR A 392 -0.12 26.15 -16.01
C THR A 392 -0.10 26.36 -17.52
N ASN A 393 -1.26 26.59 -18.15
CA ASN A 393 -1.34 26.86 -19.57
C ASN A 393 -0.69 28.20 -19.94
N PHE A 394 -0.71 29.20 -19.04
CA PHE A 394 0.06 30.44 -19.18
C PHE A 394 1.58 30.25 -19.01
N GLY A 395 2.00 29.27 -18.20
CA GLY A 395 3.41 28.96 -17.93
C GLY A 395 4.09 28.17 -19.05
N LYS A 396 3.37 27.23 -19.69
CA LYS A 396 3.87 26.37 -20.78
C LYS A 396 4.61 27.11 -21.91
N PRO A 397 4.06 28.18 -22.53
CA PRO A 397 4.77 28.89 -23.61
C PRO A 397 6.03 29.61 -23.12
N ARG A 398 6.12 29.92 -21.82
CA ARG A 398 7.30 30.53 -21.16
C ARG A 398 8.32 29.49 -20.68
N GLY A 399 8.08 28.20 -20.91
CA GLY A 399 8.92 27.11 -20.41
C GLY A 399 8.80 26.87 -18.90
N TRP A 400 7.79 27.44 -18.23
CA TRP A 400 7.54 27.19 -16.81
C TRP A 400 6.69 25.93 -16.66
N SER A 401 7.25 24.89 -16.05
CA SER A 401 6.60 23.60 -15.86
C SER A 401 6.26 23.35 -14.39
N ALA A 402 5.31 22.46 -14.12
CA ALA A 402 5.03 22.00 -12.76
C ALA A 402 6.02 20.91 -12.28
N GLY A 403 7.13 20.68 -12.99
CA GLY A 403 8.13 19.65 -12.70
C GLY A 403 7.78 18.24 -13.21
N TRP A 404 6.52 17.97 -13.54
CA TRP A 404 6.11 16.68 -14.13
C TRP A 404 6.70 16.43 -15.53
N ASP A 405 6.93 17.47 -16.32
CA ASP A 405 7.56 17.38 -17.65
C ASP A 405 9.05 16.95 -17.56
N GLU A 406 9.69 17.19 -16.41
CA GLU A 406 11.07 16.81 -16.11
C GLU A 406 11.15 15.52 -15.27
N ALA A 407 10.01 15.00 -14.81
CA ALA A 407 9.96 13.79 -14.00
C ALA A 407 10.36 12.58 -14.86
N PRO A 408 11.00 11.55 -14.27
CA PRO A 408 11.34 10.33 -15.01
C PRO A 408 10.05 9.69 -15.55
N ILE A 409 9.87 9.68 -16.87
CA ILE A 409 8.72 9.06 -17.52
C ILE A 409 8.91 7.54 -17.46
N MET A 410 8.05 6.86 -16.70
CA MET A 410 8.13 5.41 -16.47
C MET A 410 7.18 4.62 -17.38
N HIS A 411 6.28 5.32 -18.07
CA HIS A 411 5.36 4.75 -19.04
C HIS A 411 5.08 5.79 -20.12
N GLU A 412 5.45 5.50 -21.36
CA GLU A 412 4.59 5.86 -22.47
C GLU A 412 3.48 4.81 -22.48
N LEU A 413 2.30 5.17 -21.97
CA LEU A 413 1.09 4.64 -22.61
C LEU A 413 1.31 4.94 -24.09
N GLY A 414 1.08 3.98 -24.96
CA GLY A 414 0.98 4.24 -26.40
C GLY A 414 -0.21 5.15 -26.74
N MET A 415 -0.35 6.28 -26.06
CA MET A 415 -0.85 7.49 -26.65
C MET A 415 0.24 7.88 -27.64
N LEU A 416 0.15 7.30 -28.84
CA LEU A 416 0.67 7.94 -30.04
C LEU A 416 0.46 9.44 -29.84
N GLU A 417 1.54 10.20 -29.82
CA GLU A 417 1.47 11.64 -30.00
C GLU A 417 0.60 11.83 -31.25
N MET A 418 -0.68 12.16 -31.05
CA MET A 418 -1.63 12.42 -32.12
C MET A 418 -1.18 13.75 -32.67
N VAL A 419 -0.15 13.72 -33.51
CA VAL A 419 0.25 14.84 -34.32
C VAL A 419 -0.97 15.19 -35.16
N ASP A 420 -1.48 16.40 -35.01
CA ASP A 420 -2.53 16.92 -35.88
C ASP A 420 -2.01 16.93 -37.31
N ILE A 421 -2.38 15.91 -38.08
CA ILE A 421 -2.09 15.84 -39.51
C ILE A 421 -3.08 16.80 -40.18
N ASN A 422 -2.59 17.95 -40.63
CA ASN A 422 -3.36 18.84 -41.49
C ASN A 422 -3.69 18.12 -42.81
N LEU A 423 -4.95 17.74 -43.00
CA LEU A 423 -5.48 17.06 -44.20
C LEU A 423 -5.59 17.96 -45.44
N ASN A 424 -5.00 19.16 -45.43
CA ASN A 424 -5.13 20.17 -46.48
C ASN A 424 -3.83 20.46 -47.26
N ASP A 425 -2.72 19.76 -46.98
CA ASP A 425 -1.47 20.02 -47.67
C ASP A 425 -1.17 18.91 -48.68
N ASP A 426 -1.55 19.16 -49.94
CA ASP A 426 -1.33 18.26 -51.06
C ASP A 426 0.02 18.62 -51.72
N GLY A 427 1.07 17.90 -51.32
CA GLY A 427 2.31 17.77 -52.10
C GLY A 427 3.59 18.41 -51.51
N GLY A 428 4.55 17.56 -51.15
CA GLY A 428 5.96 17.96 -51.03
C GLY A 428 6.76 17.22 -49.97
N ASP A 429 7.31 16.07 -50.33
CA ASP A 429 8.26 15.30 -49.53
C ASP A 429 9.54 16.12 -49.28
N THR A 430 9.83 16.50 -48.02
CA THR A 430 11.20 16.74 -47.56
C THR A 430 11.36 16.27 -46.12
N THR A 431 12.21 15.26 -45.98
CA THR A 431 12.84 14.84 -44.75
C THR A 431 13.68 15.97 -44.16
N ASP A 432 13.29 16.51 -43.02
CA ASP A 432 14.23 17.19 -42.12
C ASP A 432 13.92 16.83 -40.66
N LYS A 433 14.71 15.90 -40.13
CA LYS A 433 15.00 15.84 -38.70
C LYS A 433 15.81 17.09 -38.37
N GLN A 434 15.16 18.15 -37.90
CA GLN A 434 15.84 19.22 -37.17
C GLN A 434 15.26 19.30 -35.77
N GLY A 435 16.18 19.27 -34.81
CA GLY A 435 15.91 19.10 -33.41
C GLY A 435 15.03 20.20 -32.81
N LYS A 436 14.67 19.96 -31.55
CA LYS A 436 14.23 20.97 -30.60
C LYS A 436 15.15 22.19 -30.72
N SER A 437 14.80 23.14 -31.59
CA SER A 437 15.29 24.49 -31.45
C SER A 437 14.70 24.96 -30.14
N ALA A 438 15.58 25.28 -29.20
CA ALA A 438 15.25 26.21 -28.15
C ALA A 438 14.53 27.37 -28.86
N ARG A 439 13.21 27.50 -28.62
CA ARG A 439 12.54 28.77 -28.86
C ARG A 439 13.21 29.70 -27.87
N ASP A 440 14.25 30.39 -28.34
CA ASP A 440 14.82 31.55 -27.67
C ASP A 440 13.65 32.40 -27.17
N SER A 441 13.77 32.83 -25.92
CA SER A 441 12.89 33.74 -25.20
C SER A 441 12.34 34.84 -26.11
N ARG A 442 11.21 34.57 -26.77
CA ARG A 442 10.37 35.62 -27.32
C ARG A 442 9.65 36.20 -26.13
N ASP A 443 9.77 37.51 -25.94
CA ASP A 443 8.97 38.26 -24.99
C ASP A 443 7.49 38.06 -25.35
N LEU A 444 6.87 37.04 -24.76
CA LEU A 444 5.46 36.75 -24.96
C LEU A 444 4.67 37.94 -24.43
N PRO A 445 3.76 38.51 -25.23
CA PRO A 445 3.05 39.70 -24.83
C PRO A 445 2.25 39.42 -23.54
N LEU A 446 2.46 40.26 -22.53
CA LEU A 446 1.59 40.36 -21.34
C LEU A 446 0.24 41.03 -21.68
N ALA A 447 0.11 41.53 -22.92
CA ALA A 447 -1.11 42.15 -23.41
C ALA A 447 -2.28 41.16 -23.37
N GLY A 448 -3.45 41.65 -22.95
CA GLY A 448 -4.66 40.84 -22.78
C GLY A 448 -4.86 40.21 -21.40
N ILE A 449 -3.91 40.34 -20.46
CA ILE A 449 -4.08 39.85 -19.08
C ILE A 449 -4.69 40.95 -18.20
N ASN A 450 -5.99 40.83 -17.91
CA ASN A 450 -6.74 41.81 -17.12
C ASN A 450 -6.75 41.51 -15.61
N SER A 451 -6.61 40.23 -15.24
CA SER A 451 -6.52 39.80 -13.84
C SER A 451 -5.19 40.22 -13.20
N LYS A 452 -5.26 40.97 -12.08
CA LYS A 452 -4.09 41.41 -11.31
C LYS A 452 -3.21 40.24 -10.85
N LEU A 453 -3.83 39.17 -10.31
CA LEU A 453 -3.12 37.99 -9.81
C LEU A 453 -2.37 37.24 -10.92
N LEU A 454 -3.00 37.08 -12.09
CA LEU A 454 -2.35 36.42 -13.22
C LEU A 454 -1.26 37.29 -13.84
N ARG A 455 -1.44 38.61 -13.86
CA ARG A 455 -0.43 39.54 -14.37
C ARG A 455 0.82 39.49 -13.49
N THR A 456 0.68 39.61 -12.17
CA THR A 456 1.81 39.50 -11.23
C THR A 456 2.50 38.15 -11.31
N ALA A 457 1.75 37.06 -11.52
CA ALA A 457 2.33 35.72 -11.69
C ALA A 457 3.00 35.52 -13.05
N ALA A 458 2.56 36.24 -14.09
CA ALA A 458 3.13 36.18 -15.43
C ALA A 458 4.39 37.04 -15.59
N ASP A 459 4.62 38.00 -14.69
CA ASP A 459 5.77 38.90 -14.71
C ASP A 459 7.06 38.21 -14.21
N ASN A 460 6.96 37.22 -13.31
CA ASN A 460 8.12 36.60 -12.64
C ASN A 460 7.91 35.11 -12.39
N SER A 461 8.94 34.29 -12.64
CA SER A 461 8.87 32.83 -12.43
C SER A 461 8.68 32.46 -10.95
N THR A 462 9.24 33.25 -10.02
CA THR A 462 9.06 32.96 -8.58
C THR A 462 7.62 33.21 -8.12
N ASP A 463 6.96 34.22 -8.66
CA ASP A 463 5.57 34.54 -8.31
C ASP A 463 4.59 33.59 -9.01
N PHE A 464 4.94 33.08 -10.20
CA PHE A 464 4.27 31.95 -10.83
C PHE A 464 4.24 30.72 -9.92
N TYR A 465 5.40 30.27 -9.44
CA TYR A 465 5.50 29.08 -8.59
C TYR A 465 4.82 29.28 -7.23
N ARG A 466 4.90 30.47 -6.65
CA ARG A 466 4.14 30.83 -5.43
C ARG A 466 2.65 30.74 -5.65
N LEU A 467 2.12 31.32 -6.74
CA LEU A 467 0.69 31.25 -7.03
C LEU A 467 0.25 29.80 -7.29
N TYR A 468 1.07 29.00 -7.99
CA TYR A 468 0.82 27.58 -8.20
C TYR A 468 0.75 26.80 -6.87
N GLU A 469 1.71 27.05 -5.97
CA GLU A 469 1.75 26.44 -4.64
C GLU A 469 0.52 26.83 -3.81
N ILE A 470 0.16 28.13 -3.78
CA ILE A 470 -1.00 28.62 -3.02
C ILE A 470 -2.31 28.04 -3.55
N LEU A 471 -2.50 27.97 -4.87
CA LEU A 471 -3.71 27.39 -5.46
C LEU A 471 -3.81 25.89 -5.16
N THR A 472 -2.70 25.16 -5.24
CA THR A 472 -2.66 23.71 -4.94
C THR A 472 -2.88 23.45 -3.45
N ASP A 473 -2.30 24.25 -2.57
CA ASP A 473 -2.48 24.14 -1.12
C ASP A 473 -3.91 24.51 -0.68
N LYS A 474 -4.52 25.54 -1.30
CA LYS A 474 -5.96 25.84 -1.09
C LYS A 474 -6.84 24.68 -1.57
N ALA A 475 -6.57 24.11 -2.75
CA ALA A 475 -7.30 22.94 -3.24
C ALA A 475 -7.18 21.74 -2.29
N LEU A 476 -5.97 21.42 -1.82
CA LEU A 476 -5.69 20.34 -0.86
C LEU A 476 -6.51 20.51 0.43
N ARG A 477 -6.54 21.72 0.98
CA ARG A 477 -7.33 22.03 2.20
C ARG A 477 -8.82 21.80 1.98
N HIS A 478 -9.34 22.19 0.83
CA HIS A 478 -10.73 21.96 0.45
C HIS A 478 -11.05 20.47 0.23
N PHE A 479 -10.17 19.70 -0.40
CA PHE A 479 -10.33 18.26 -0.55
C PHE A 479 -10.25 17.50 0.77
N THR A 480 -9.45 18.00 1.72
CA THR A 480 -9.35 17.42 3.07
C THR A 480 -10.69 17.52 3.81
N VAL A 481 -11.38 18.66 3.70
CA VAL A 481 -12.73 18.84 4.27
C VAL A 481 -13.76 17.96 3.56
N ALA A 482 -13.62 17.77 2.25
CA ALA A 482 -14.49 16.90 1.45
C ALA A 482 -14.23 15.39 1.64
N GLY A 483 -13.13 15.00 2.30
CA GLY A 483 -12.76 13.59 2.48
C GLY A 483 -12.33 12.87 1.19
N LEU A 484 -11.92 13.60 0.14
CA LEU A 484 -11.54 13.03 -1.16
C LEU A 484 -10.08 12.57 -1.18
N GLU A 485 -9.81 11.37 -0.66
CA GLU A 485 -8.44 10.85 -0.50
C GLU A 485 -7.60 10.85 -1.78
N GLN A 486 -8.18 10.46 -2.92
CA GLN A 486 -7.47 10.45 -4.21
C GLN A 486 -7.01 11.86 -4.63
N SER A 487 -7.89 12.86 -4.52
CA SER A 487 -7.59 14.25 -4.87
C SER A 487 -6.57 14.87 -3.90
N ILE A 488 -6.63 14.51 -2.61
CA ILE A 488 -5.64 14.93 -1.60
C ILE A 488 -4.25 14.39 -1.97
N GLN A 489 -4.16 13.10 -2.27
CA GLN A 489 -2.90 12.44 -2.64
C GLN A 489 -2.35 12.96 -3.99
N GLY A 490 -3.23 13.25 -4.94
CA GLY A 490 -2.89 13.94 -6.19
C GLY A 490 -2.28 15.31 -5.94
N ALA A 491 -2.95 16.18 -5.18
CA ALA A 491 -2.45 17.52 -4.84
C ALA A 491 -1.14 17.47 -4.03
N MET A 492 -0.98 16.52 -3.11
CA MET A 492 0.29 16.31 -2.39
C MET A 492 1.41 15.84 -3.31
N SER A 493 1.11 14.99 -4.30
CA SER A 493 2.10 14.55 -5.29
C SER A 493 2.55 15.70 -6.19
N ASP A 494 1.63 16.57 -6.61
CA ASP A 494 1.93 17.78 -7.38
C ASP A 494 2.84 18.73 -6.59
N LEU A 495 2.55 18.95 -5.30
CA LEU A 495 3.42 19.73 -4.42
C LEU A 495 4.79 19.08 -4.22
N ALA A 496 4.86 17.76 -4.08
CA ALA A 496 6.13 17.04 -3.93
C ALA A 496 7.04 17.24 -5.16
N VAL A 497 6.47 17.10 -6.35
CA VAL A 497 7.19 17.25 -7.62
C VAL A 497 7.60 18.70 -7.84
N LEU A 498 6.71 19.66 -7.56
CA LEU A 498 7.04 21.09 -7.64
C LEU A 498 8.21 21.45 -6.71
N LYS A 499 8.15 21.01 -5.44
CA LYS A 499 9.22 21.28 -4.46
C LYS A 499 10.53 20.62 -4.84
N TYR A 500 10.49 19.45 -5.48
CA TYR A 500 11.68 18.83 -6.06
C TYR A 500 12.25 19.66 -7.21
N HIS A 501 11.40 20.14 -8.13
CA HIS A 501 11.81 21.00 -9.25
C HIS A 501 12.43 22.33 -8.77
N LEU A 502 11.88 22.93 -7.71
CA LEU A 502 12.42 24.12 -7.04
C LEU A 502 13.67 23.84 -6.18
N GLN A 503 14.18 22.60 -6.16
CA GLN A 503 15.33 22.16 -5.37
C GLN A 503 15.15 22.28 -3.85
N GLU A 504 13.91 22.37 -3.38
CA GLU A 504 13.54 22.36 -1.96
C GLU A 504 13.45 20.90 -1.44
N TYR A 505 14.58 20.19 -1.46
CA TYR A 505 14.63 18.75 -1.19
C TYR A 505 14.05 18.34 0.17
N ARG A 506 14.17 19.19 1.20
CA ARG A 506 13.63 18.91 2.54
C ARG A 506 12.10 18.87 2.56
N ALA A 507 11.46 19.86 1.94
CA ALA A 507 10.00 19.91 1.83
C ALA A 507 9.49 18.75 0.95
N ALA A 508 10.12 18.53 -0.21
CA ALA A 508 9.77 17.45 -1.13
C ALA A 508 9.82 16.06 -0.47
N THR A 509 10.84 15.79 0.34
CA THR A 509 11.02 14.53 1.10
C THR A 509 9.83 14.24 2.00
N SER A 510 9.30 15.25 2.70
CA SER A 510 8.16 15.08 3.59
C SER A 510 6.89 14.66 2.83
N PHE A 511 6.63 15.27 1.68
CA PHE A 511 5.49 14.90 0.84
C PHE A 511 5.67 13.52 0.19
N PHE A 512 6.86 13.19 -0.34
CA PHE A 512 7.12 11.86 -0.92
C PHE A 512 7.00 10.72 0.10
N CYS A 513 7.39 10.96 1.36
CA CYS A 513 7.22 9.99 2.43
C CYS A 513 5.74 9.61 2.65
N LEU A 514 4.85 10.60 2.53
CA LEU A 514 3.41 10.43 2.72
C LEU A 514 2.71 9.85 1.48
N THR A 515 3.10 10.24 0.27
CA THR A 515 2.40 9.87 -0.97
C THR A 515 2.83 8.50 -1.52
N THR A 516 4.10 8.14 -1.43
CA THR A 516 4.62 6.90 -2.05
C THR A 516 3.97 5.60 -1.55
N PRO A 517 3.57 5.42 -0.26
CA PRO A 517 2.84 4.23 0.17
C PRO A 517 1.45 4.13 -0.48
N PHE A 518 0.71 5.24 -0.55
CA PHE A 518 -0.65 5.27 -1.09
C PHE A 518 -0.72 4.79 -2.53
N PHE A 519 0.13 5.34 -3.41
CA PHE A 519 0.17 4.93 -4.81
C PHE A 519 0.66 3.49 -5.00
N GLY A 520 1.54 3.01 -4.11
CA GLY A 520 1.99 1.63 -4.10
C GLY A 520 0.94 0.61 -3.68
N GLU A 521 0.07 0.98 -2.72
CA GLU A 521 -1.06 0.16 -2.27
C GLU A 521 -2.24 0.22 -3.27
N SER A 522 -2.45 1.38 -3.89
CA SER A 522 -3.52 1.62 -4.87
C SER A 522 -3.26 1.01 -6.26
N GLY A 523 -2.13 0.33 -6.47
CA GLY A 523 -1.78 -0.34 -7.73
C GLY A 523 -1.13 0.55 -8.79
N TRP A 524 -0.83 1.81 -8.48
CA TRP A 524 -0.14 2.75 -9.38
C TRP A 524 1.39 2.56 -9.33
N THR A 525 1.86 1.36 -9.65
CA THR A 525 3.27 0.95 -9.51
C THR A 525 4.23 1.84 -10.31
N TRP A 526 3.84 2.31 -11.49
CA TRP A 526 4.69 3.15 -12.34
C TRP A 526 4.89 4.57 -11.79
N LEU A 527 3.81 5.15 -11.27
CA LEU A 527 3.84 6.47 -10.63
C LEU A 527 4.59 6.38 -9.28
N GLU A 528 4.36 5.31 -8.51
CA GLU A 528 5.17 5.03 -7.31
C GLU A 528 6.66 4.97 -7.67
N LEU A 529 7.02 4.30 -8.75
CA LEU A 529 8.42 4.13 -9.17
C LEU A 529 9.06 5.47 -9.60
N SER A 530 8.34 6.34 -10.34
CA SER A 530 8.86 7.67 -10.70
C SER A 530 9.06 8.56 -9.45
N MET A 531 8.10 8.55 -8.53
CA MET A 531 8.19 9.28 -7.27
C MET A 531 9.30 8.74 -6.37
N LEU A 532 9.49 7.42 -6.29
CA LEU A 532 10.60 6.81 -5.55
C LEU A 532 11.97 7.20 -6.14
N VAL A 533 12.10 7.35 -7.46
CA VAL A 533 13.34 7.86 -8.08
C VAL A 533 13.60 9.32 -7.68
N MET A 534 12.59 10.18 -7.68
CA MET A 534 12.75 11.56 -7.21
C MET A 534 13.05 11.61 -5.70
N TYR A 535 12.41 10.75 -4.92
CA TYR A 535 12.59 10.67 -3.48
C TYR A 535 14.00 10.18 -3.10
N THR A 536 14.55 9.16 -3.77
CA THR A 536 15.93 8.71 -3.52
C THR A 536 16.95 9.80 -3.86
N LYS A 537 16.74 10.55 -4.95
CA LYS A 537 17.58 11.72 -5.28
C LYS A 537 17.53 12.78 -4.18
N CYS A 538 16.33 13.15 -3.68
CA CYS A 538 16.19 14.09 -2.56
C CYS A 538 17.00 13.62 -1.34
N LEU A 539 16.85 12.35 -0.95
CA LEU A 539 17.53 11.76 0.20
C LEU A 539 19.05 11.70 0.02
N LYS A 540 19.54 11.49 -1.20
CA LYS A 540 20.97 11.53 -1.55
C LYS A 540 21.55 12.94 -1.35
N HIS A 541 20.85 13.98 -1.79
CA HIS A 541 21.25 15.37 -1.56
C HIS A 541 21.24 15.75 -0.06
N LEU A 542 20.28 15.23 0.70
CA LEU A 542 20.17 15.47 2.14
C LEU A 542 21.07 14.58 3.02
N LYS A 543 21.74 13.57 2.44
CA LYS A 543 22.56 12.56 3.14
C LYS A 543 21.81 11.89 4.32
N SER A 544 20.52 11.64 4.15
CA SER A 544 19.68 11.03 5.19
C SER A 544 19.89 9.51 5.28
N LYS A 545 19.82 8.95 6.49
CA LYS A 545 19.88 7.50 6.74
C LYS A 545 18.70 6.73 6.13
N GLU A 546 17.58 7.42 5.87
CA GLU A 546 16.40 6.85 5.23
C GLU A 546 16.64 6.46 3.76
N PHE A 547 17.70 6.99 3.14
CA PHE A 547 18.08 6.68 1.77
C PHE A 547 18.16 5.18 1.51
N VAL A 548 18.78 4.42 2.43
CA VAL A 548 18.97 2.96 2.26
C VAL A 548 17.62 2.23 2.18
N ARG A 549 16.69 2.56 3.08
CA ARG A 549 15.35 1.93 3.13
C ARG A 549 14.56 2.23 1.86
N VAL A 550 14.60 3.47 1.39
CA VAL A 550 13.86 3.90 0.19
C VAL A 550 14.50 3.35 -1.08
N ALA A 551 15.83 3.28 -1.16
CA ALA A 551 16.55 2.64 -2.26
C ALA A 551 16.25 1.15 -2.35
N LEU A 552 16.21 0.43 -1.23
CA LEU A 552 15.79 -0.98 -1.18
C LEU A 552 14.33 -1.16 -1.63
N LYS A 553 13.43 -0.25 -1.24
CA LYS A 553 12.02 -0.26 -1.69
C LYS A 553 11.93 -0.04 -3.21
N LEU A 554 12.67 0.93 -3.74
CA LEU A 554 12.76 1.21 -5.18
C LEU A 554 13.23 -0.03 -5.95
N LEU A 555 14.28 -0.70 -5.46
CA LEU A 555 14.85 -1.89 -6.08
C LEU A 555 13.86 -3.07 -6.05
N THR A 556 13.22 -3.30 -4.91
CA THR A 556 12.17 -4.32 -4.74
C THR A 556 11.04 -4.12 -5.75
N LYS A 557 10.58 -2.88 -5.92
CA LYS A 557 9.49 -2.54 -6.85
C LYS A 557 9.94 -2.63 -8.31
N ALA A 558 11.16 -2.22 -8.64
CA ALA A 558 11.73 -2.35 -9.99
C ALA A 558 11.91 -3.83 -10.39
N CYS A 559 12.36 -4.69 -9.49
CA CYS A 559 12.45 -6.13 -9.76
C CYS A 559 11.06 -6.78 -9.88
N ALA A 560 10.07 -6.32 -9.10
CA ALA A 560 8.68 -6.80 -9.22
C ALA A 560 8.06 -6.47 -10.59
N THR A 561 8.26 -5.25 -11.11
CA THR A 561 7.77 -4.90 -12.46
C THR A 561 8.47 -5.72 -13.53
N GLN A 562 9.78 -5.96 -13.41
CA GLN A 562 10.52 -6.82 -14.33
C GLN A 562 10.04 -8.28 -14.29
N LYS A 563 9.67 -8.80 -13.11
CA LYS A 563 9.11 -10.14 -12.93
C LYS A 563 7.77 -10.29 -13.65
N ASP A 564 6.91 -9.28 -13.60
CA ASP A 564 5.62 -9.30 -14.30
C ASP A 564 5.78 -9.30 -15.83
N HIS A 565 6.82 -8.64 -16.37
CA HIS A 565 7.14 -8.68 -17.80
C HIS A 565 7.66 -10.04 -18.28
N GLN A 566 8.26 -10.86 -17.39
CA GLN A 566 8.79 -12.18 -17.76
C GLN A 566 7.73 -13.30 -17.77
N LYS A 567 6.48 -13.04 -17.36
CA LYS A 567 5.42 -14.05 -17.37
C LYS A 567 4.96 -14.33 -18.82
N PRO A 568 5.14 -15.57 -19.34
CA PRO A 568 4.69 -15.90 -20.68
C PRO A 568 3.16 -16.02 -20.68
N GLY A 569 2.47 -15.03 -21.25
CA GLY A 569 1.01 -15.01 -21.31
C GLY A 569 0.41 -13.62 -21.53
N THR A 570 1.16 -12.55 -21.29
CA THR A 570 0.72 -11.19 -21.61
C THR A 570 0.97 -10.93 -23.09
N LEU A 571 -0.11 -10.96 -23.89
CA LEU A 571 -0.10 -10.50 -25.28
C LEU A 571 0.26 -9.01 -25.32
N ALA A 572 1.53 -8.68 -25.52
CA ALA A 572 1.93 -7.40 -26.08
C ALA A 572 3.37 -7.50 -26.59
N GLY A 573 3.50 -7.70 -27.91
CA GLY A 573 4.61 -7.11 -28.64
C GLY A 573 4.47 -5.60 -28.56
N SER A 574 5.11 -4.99 -27.56
CA SER A 574 5.46 -3.58 -27.61
C SER A 574 6.98 -3.53 -27.53
N VAL A 575 7.60 -3.09 -28.62
CA VAL A 575 9.00 -2.72 -28.65
C VAL A 575 9.11 -1.51 -27.74
N CYS A 576 9.37 -1.73 -26.45
CA CYS A 576 9.76 -0.63 -25.57
C CYS A 576 11.11 -0.12 -26.05
N ASP A 577 11.12 1.14 -26.47
CA ASP A 577 12.32 1.88 -26.85
C ASP A 577 13.38 1.82 -25.73
N GLY A 578 14.65 1.68 -26.12
CA GLY A 578 15.77 1.43 -25.20
C GLY A 578 16.05 2.56 -24.21
N SER A 579 15.46 3.74 -24.42
CA SER A 579 15.68 4.96 -23.64
C SER A 579 15.08 4.92 -22.22
N VAL A 580 13.84 4.42 -22.06
CA VAL A 580 13.14 4.37 -20.75
C VAL A 580 13.81 3.35 -19.81
N ARG A 581 14.30 2.25 -20.38
CA ARG A 581 15.07 1.23 -19.65
C ARG A 581 16.41 1.79 -19.16
N ALA A 582 17.01 2.73 -19.89
CA ALA A 582 18.31 3.33 -19.55
C ALA A 582 18.24 4.30 -18.36
N GLY A 583 17.15 5.06 -18.19
CA GLY A 583 16.99 6.01 -17.06
C GLY A 583 16.76 5.32 -15.72
N ILE A 584 15.93 4.28 -15.69
CA ILE A 584 15.71 3.42 -14.53
C ILE A 584 16.97 2.61 -14.24
N SER A 585 17.58 2.03 -15.29
CA SER A 585 18.87 1.35 -15.17
C SER A 585 19.92 2.28 -14.58
N ALA A 586 20.05 3.55 -14.98
CA ALA A 586 21.06 4.44 -14.39
C ALA A 586 20.89 4.70 -12.88
N VAL A 587 19.67 5.01 -12.42
CA VAL A 587 19.42 5.28 -10.99
C VAL A 587 19.41 4.00 -10.16
N VAL A 588 18.86 2.91 -10.70
CA VAL A 588 18.88 1.60 -10.04
C VAL A 588 20.31 1.05 -10.04
N ASN A 589 21.12 1.28 -11.08
CA ASN A 589 22.54 0.87 -11.14
C ASN A 589 23.39 1.69 -10.16
N ASP A 590 23.13 2.99 -9.99
CA ASP A 590 23.76 3.80 -8.94
C ASP A 590 23.33 3.31 -7.55
N ALA A 591 22.07 2.95 -7.35
CA ALA A 591 21.62 2.35 -6.09
C ALA A 591 22.23 0.96 -5.83
N VAL A 592 22.36 0.13 -6.88
CA VAL A 592 22.89 -1.25 -6.82
C VAL A 592 24.39 -1.28 -6.64
N GLY A 593 25.14 -0.44 -7.38
CA GLY A 593 26.59 -0.32 -7.24
C GLY A 593 27.00 0.11 -5.83
N ASN A 594 26.12 0.82 -5.14
CA ASN A 594 26.31 1.23 -3.76
C ASN A 594 25.69 0.24 -2.74
N ILE A 595 25.06 -0.89 -3.11
CA ILE A 595 24.41 -1.80 -2.14
C ILE A 595 25.37 -2.29 -1.07
N SER A 596 26.62 -2.60 -1.41
CA SER A 596 27.63 -3.02 -0.44
C SER A 596 27.96 -1.90 0.56
N GLU A 597 28.11 -0.66 0.09
CA GLU A 597 28.29 0.52 0.94
C GLU A 597 27.03 0.85 1.77
N LEU A 598 25.86 0.68 1.18
CA LEU A 598 24.56 0.92 1.81
C LEU A 598 24.23 -0.15 2.84
N ALA A 599 24.66 -1.40 2.61
CA ALA A 599 24.51 -2.49 3.55
C ALA A 599 25.39 -2.28 4.80
N LEU A 600 26.58 -1.69 4.65
CA LEU A 600 27.42 -1.25 5.77
C LEU A 600 26.83 -0.06 6.53
N ALA A 601 26.05 0.80 5.87
CA ALA A 601 25.40 1.96 6.48
C ALA A 601 24.12 1.63 7.26
N LEU A 602 23.64 0.38 7.21
CA LEU A 602 22.45 -0.06 7.95
C LEU A 602 22.77 -0.19 9.46
N PRO A 603 21.92 0.35 10.34
CA PRO A 603 22.12 0.25 11.80
C PRO A 603 21.78 -1.14 12.37
N GLY A 604 21.25 -2.06 11.56
CA GLY A 604 20.89 -3.41 11.97
C GLY A 604 20.51 -4.30 10.80
N ASP A 605 20.27 -5.58 11.08
CA ASP A 605 20.03 -6.59 10.04
C ASP A 605 18.69 -6.36 9.31
N ALA A 606 18.77 -5.90 8.06
CA ALA A 606 17.61 -5.73 7.20
C ALA A 606 17.26 -7.07 6.55
N LYS A 607 16.07 -7.59 6.84
CA LYS A 607 15.51 -8.78 6.19
C LYS A 607 14.64 -8.36 5.01
N VAL A 608 14.99 -8.80 3.81
CA VAL A 608 14.18 -8.55 2.62
C VAL A 608 13.79 -9.89 1.98
N PRO A 609 12.54 -10.08 1.52
CA PRO A 609 12.13 -11.31 0.87
C PRO A 609 12.93 -11.57 -0.41
N LEU A 610 13.59 -12.73 -0.48
CA LEU A 610 14.42 -13.13 -1.62
C LEU A 610 13.61 -13.23 -2.94
N ASP A 611 12.34 -13.60 -2.86
CA ASP A 611 11.41 -13.74 -4.00
C ASP A 611 11.19 -12.43 -4.77
N SER A 612 11.58 -11.30 -4.17
CA SER A 612 11.54 -9.97 -4.78
C SER A 612 12.65 -9.76 -5.80
N PHE A 613 13.82 -10.38 -5.59
CA PHE A 613 15.03 -10.16 -6.39
C PHE A 613 15.40 -11.37 -7.26
N VAL A 614 14.86 -12.55 -6.97
CA VAL A 614 15.22 -13.80 -7.62
C VAL A 614 13.98 -14.56 -8.08
N THR A 615 14.06 -15.18 -9.24
CA THR A 615 13.06 -16.08 -9.82
C THR A 615 13.64 -17.46 -10.09
N ASN A 616 12.78 -18.45 -10.36
CA ASN A 616 13.18 -19.80 -10.80
C ASN A 616 14.21 -20.51 -9.89
N VAL A 617 14.07 -20.38 -8.56
CA VAL A 617 14.90 -21.15 -7.62
C VAL A 617 14.54 -22.63 -7.74
N CYS A 618 15.50 -23.45 -8.14
CA CYS A 618 15.36 -24.89 -8.24
C CYS A 618 16.64 -25.63 -7.87
N LEU A 619 16.48 -26.84 -7.33
CA LEU A 619 17.58 -27.76 -7.10
C LEU A 619 17.83 -28.54 -8.38
N GLU A 620 19.05 -28.48 -8.91
CA GLU A 620 19.38 -29.04 -10.22
C GLU A 620 19.65 -30.56 -10.15
N SER A 621 20.29 -31.01 -9.07
CA SER A 621 20.74 -32.39 -8.90
C SER A 621 20.42 -32.95 -7.51
N MET A 622 20.44 -34.28 -7.39
CA MET A 622 20.44 -34.95 -6.09
C MET A 622 21.79 -34.75 -5.39
N PRO A 623 21.83 -34.80 -4.04
CA PRO A 623 23.07 -34.62 -3.29
C PRO A 623 24.16 -35.61 -3.74
N VAL A 624 25.34 -35.08 -4.06
CA VAL A 624 26.52 -35.86 -4.44
C VAL A 624 27.39 -36.03 -3.20
N TYR A 625 27.61 -37.30 -2.81
CA TYR A 625 28.42 -37.66 -1.66
C TYR A 625 29.86 -37.88 -2.09
N HIS A 626 30.81 -37.40 -1.28
CA HIS A 626 32.22 -37.66 -1.51
C HIS A 626 32.61 -39.04 -0.96
N CYS A 627 33.49 -39.74 -1.68
CA CYS A 627 33.99 -41.05 -1.24
C CYS A 627 35.05 -40.94 -0.13
N ASP A 628 35.79 -39.83 -0.12
CA ASP A 628 36.96 -39.61 0.73
C ASP A 628 36.65 -38.85 2.02
N ARG A 629 35.45 -38.26 2.12
CA ARG A 629 35.01 -37.46 3.26
C ARG A 629 33.51 -37.53 3.43
N ASP A 630 33.06 -37.42 4.67
CA ASP A 630 31.64 -37.47 5.06
C ASP A 630 30.93 -36.13 4.81
N SER A 631 31.03 -35.60 3.58
CA SER A 631 30.31 -34.41 3.16
C SER A 631 29.44 -34.67 1.92
N ALA A 632 28.39 -33.85 1.80
CA ALA A 632 27.48 -33.86 0.67
C ALA A 632 27.50 -32.51 -0.05
N THR A 633 27.41 -32.52 -1.37
CA THR A 633 27.31 -31.32 -2.20
C THR A 633 26.01 -31.29 -2.99
N MET A 634 25.47 -30.09 -3.20
CA MET A 634 24.24 -29.89 -3.96
C MET A 634 24.31 -28.59 -4.76
N SER A 635 23.83 -28.63 -6.01
CA SER A 635 23.76 -27.45 -6.88
C SER A 635 22.34 -26.85 -6.89
N MET A 636 22.27 -25.55 -6.64
CA MET A 636 21.05 -24.74 -6.69
C MET A 636 21.14 -23.77 -7.85
N ARG A 637 20.13 -23.79 -8.73
CA ARG A 637 19.98 -22.82 -9.82
C ARG A 637 18.99 -21.74 -9.41
N LEU A 638 19.31 -20.49 -9.73
CA LEU A 638 18.43 -19.34 -9.50
C LEU A 638 18.57 -18.33 -10.65
N GLN A 639 17.56 -17.49 -10.86
CA GLN A 639 17.59 -16.42 -11.86
C GLN A 639 17.53 -15.06 -11.16
N SER A 640 18.62 -14.30 -11.22
CA SER A 640 18.71 -12.97 -10.64
C SER A 640 18.00 -11.94 -11.51
N LEU A 641 17.16 -11.12 -10.88
CA LEU A 641 16.54 -9.92 -11.47
C LEU A 641 17.31 -8.63 -11.12
N LEU A 642 18.43 -8.74 -10.42
CA LEU A 642 19.30 -7.60 -10.13
C LEU A 642 19.97 -7.12 -11.43
N PRO A 643 20.10 -5.80 -11.64
CA PRO A 643 20.65 -5.27 -12.89
C PRO A 643 22.18 -5.31 -12.95
N ASN A 644 22.87 -5.34 -11.80
CA ASN A 644 24.33 -5.46 -11.71
C ASN A 644 24.74 -6.72 -10.92
N GLU A 645 26.02 -7.05 -11.01
CA GLU A 645 26.65 -8.12 -10.25
C GLU A 645 26.76 -7.75 -8.76
N VAL A 646 26.39 -8.67 -7.88
CA VAL A 646 26.42 -8.46 -6.42
C VAL A 646 27.12 -9.63 -5.74
N THR A 647 28.01 -9.33 -4.79
CA THR A 647 28.71 -10.32 -3.97
C THR A 647 27.97 -10.56 -2.65
N PHE A 648 27.79 -11.84 -2.30
CA PHE A 648 27.23 -12.26 -1.02
C PHE A 648 28.29 -12.98 -0.19
N ASP A 649 28.33 -12.67 1.12
CA ASP A 649 29.28 -13.22 2.07
C ASP A 649 28.98 -14.68 2.41
N SER A 650 27.69 -15.02 2.52
CA SER A 650 27.28 -16.39 2.77
C SER A 650 25.95 -16.73 2.09
N VAL A 651 25.90 -17.93 1.52
CA VAL A 651 24.68 -18.52 0.97
C VAL A 651 24.37 -19.78 1.75
N THR A 652 23.17 -19.84 2.31
CA THR A 652 22.72 -20.97 3.11
C THR A 652 21.38 -21.50 2.62
N LEU A 653 21.28 -22.83 2.57
CA LEU A 653 20.06 -23.57 2.26
C LEU A 653 19.74 -24.48 3.42
N GLN A 654 18.59 -24.25 4.05
CA GLN A 654 18.09 -25.02 5.18
C GLN A 654 17.06 -26.03 4.68
N LEU A 655 17.32 -27.29 4.95
CA LEU A 655 16.41 -28.41 4.73
C LEU A 655 15.76 -28.80 6.05
N VAL A 656 14.44 -29.03 6.03
CA VAL A 656 13.64 -29.31 7.22
C VAL A 656 12.80 -30.58 6.98
N THR A 657 12.57 -31.35 8.04
CA THR A 657 11.66 -32.52 8.02
C THR A 657 10.26 -32.16 8.53
N ASP A 658 9.27 -32.92 8.08
CA ASP A 658 7.85 -32.75 8.46
C ASP A 658 7.51 -33.38 9.83
N ASN A 659 8.46 -34.10 10.43
CA ASN A 659 8.25 -34.86 11.66
C ASN A 659 8.35 -33.98 12.92
N VAL A 660 7.71 -34.43 14.00
CA VAL A 660 7.59 -33.78 15.33
C VAL A 660 8.93 -33.34 15.95
N ALA A 661 10.05 -33.91 15.51
CA ALA A 661 11.39 -33.62 16.03
C ALA A 661 12.15 -32.49 15.32
N HIS A 662 11.55 -31.81 14.32
CA HIS A 662 12.12 -30.70 13.52
C HIS A 662 13.65 -30.79 13.35
N THR A 663 14.11 -31.79 12.59
CA THR A 663 15.54 -31.90 12.27
C THR A 663 15.88 -31.00 11.10
N GLU A 664 16.80 -30.07 11.31
CA GLU A 664 17.33 -29.19 10.27
C GLU A 664 18.71 -29.64 9.77
N VAL A 665 18.93 -29.51 8.46
CA VAL A 665 20.23 -29.72 7.81
C VAL A 665 20.55 -28.49 6.98
N ILE A 666 21.74 -27.91 7.19
CA ILE A 666 22.13 -26.64 6.54
C ILE A 666 23.25 -26.90 5.55
N PHE A 667 23.00 -26.59 4.28
CA PHE A 667 23.99 -26.52 3.21
C PHE A 667 24.52 -25.09 3.11
N ARG A 668 25.85 -24.91 2.99
CA ARG A 668 26.52 -23.60 2.91
C ARG A 668 27.47 -23.54 1.72
N ALA A 669 27.55 -22.39 1.05
CA ALA A 669 28.62 -22.14 0.08
C ALA A 669 29.98 -22.02 0.80
N ALA A 670 31.05 -22.52 0.18
CA ALA A 670 32.39 -22.51 0.76
C ALA A 670 33.10 -21.15 0.64
N GLU A 671 32.73 -20.34 -0.35
CA GLU A 671 33.37 -19.07 -0.70
C GLU A 671 32.32 -17.97 -0.93
N GLN A 672 32.77 -16.72 -1.00
CA GLN A 672 31.93 -15.59 -1.40
C GLN A 672 31.36 -15.82 -2.81
N THR A 673 30.04 -15.72 -2.95
CA THR A 673 29.37 -16.02 -4.21
C THR A 673 29.05 -14.73 -4.96
N LEU A 674 29.58 -14.59 -6.17
CA LEU A 674 29.19 -13.55 -7.12
C LEU A 674 27.89 -13.96 -7.83
N ILE A 675 26.84 -13.16 -7.73
CA ILE A 675 25.59 -13.36 -8.45
C ILE A 675 25.53 -12.36 -9.60
N VAL A 676 25.51 -12.87 -10.85
CA VAL A 676 25.38 -12.05 -12.06
C VAL A 676 23.91 -11.87 -12.47
N PRO A 677 23.55 -10.83 -13.24
CA PRO A 677 22.21 -10.72 -13.79
C PRO A 677 21.84 -11.94 -14.66
N GLY A 678 20.65 -12.52 -14.45
CA GLY A 678 20.20 -13.71 -15.17
C GLY A 678 20.49 -15.04 -14.46
N PRO A 679 20.70 -16.15 -15.18
CA PRO A 679 20.80 -17.48 -14.58
C PRO A 679 22.14 -17.70 -13.86
N ASN A 680 22.07 -18.15 -12.61
CA ASN A 680 23.21 -18.49 -11.77
C ASN A 680 23.08 -19.92 -11.24
N VAL A 681 24.21 -20.59 -11.05
CA VAL A 681 24.30 -21.91 -10.42
C VAL A 681 25.26 -21.83 -9.24
N ILE A 682 24.77 -22.17 -8.06
CA ILE A 682 25.52 -22.09 -6.79
C ILE A 682 25.71 -23.49 -6.24
N THR A 683 26.95 -23.86 -5.93
CA THR A 683 27.30 -25.13 -5.28
C THR A 683 27.36 -24.96 -3.77
N LEU A 684 26.61 -25.79 -3.04
CA LEU A 684 26.50 -25.76 -1.59
C LEU A 684 27.04 -27.06 -0.98
N HIS A 685 27.76 -26.93 0.13
CA HIS A 685 28.40 -28.03 0.85
C HIS A 685 27.72 -28.24 2.20
N CYS A 686 27.59 -29.49 2.63
CA CYS A 686 27.10 -29.86 3.95
C CYS A 686 28.07 -30.83 4.62
N SER A 687 28.46 -30.51 5.85
CA SER A 687 29.28 -31.38 6.72
C SER A 687 28.44 -32.15 7.75
N SER A 688 27.12 -31.96 7.76
CA SER A 688 26.22 -32.70 8.64
C SER A 688 25.22 -33.53 7.85
N ILE A 689 25.41 -34.84 7.85
CA ILE A 689 24.56 -35.78 7.12
C ILE A 689 23.62 -36.47 8.09
N ILE A 690 22.33 -36.17 7.97
CA ILE A 690 21.25 -36.84 8.69
C ILE A 690 20.42 -37.57 7.63
N PRO A 691 20.30 -38.91 7.68
CA PRO A 691 19.51 -39.65 6.71
C PRO A 691 18.02 -39.37 6.90
N GLY A 692 17.29 -39.16 5.81
CA GLY A 692 15.87 -38.87 5.86
C GLY A 692 15.35 -38.17 4.60
N LEU A 693 14.03 -38.03 4.54
CA LEU A 693 13.36 -37.22 3.53
C LEU A 693 13.21 -35.80 4.05
N PHE A 694 13.76 -34.84 3.32
CA PHE A 694 13.74 -33.42 3.67
C PHE A 694 13.02 -32.61 2.59
N ARG A 695 12.49 -31.47 2.98
CA ARG A 695 12.04 -30.41 2.07
C ARG A 695 12.90 -29.17 2.28
N VAL A 696 12.94 -28.28 1.29
CA VAL A 696 13.56 -26.98 1.47
C VAL A 696 12.67 -26.15 2.40
N GLY A 697 13.23 -25.71 3.53
CA GLY A 697 12.55 -24.83 4.47
C GLY A 697 12.91 -23.37 4.26
N LYS A 698 14.19 -23.06 4.04
CA LYS A 698 14.65 -21.68 3.91
C LYS A 698 15.86 -21.55 2.99
N VAL A 699 15.87 -20.51 2.16
CA VAL A 699 17.06 -20.08 1.41
C VAL A 699 17.43 -18.68 1.90
N CYS A 700 18.70 -18.48 2.27
CA CYS A 700 19.18 -17.19 2.75
C CYS A 700 20.49 -16.80 2.06
N LEU A 701 20.50 -15.62 1.44
CA LEU A 701 21.70 -14.93 0.95
C LEU A 701 22.01 -13.78 1.91
N GLN A 702 23.21 -13.75 2.47
CA GLN A 702 23.62 -12.70 3.41
C GLN A 702 24.81 -11.92 2.86
N SER A 703 24.73 -10.59 2.94
CA SER A 703 25.82 -9.66 2.62
C SER A 703 25.85 -8.59 3.72
N SER A 704 26.87 -8.62 4.58
CA SER A 704 26.98 -7.78 5.79
C SER A 704 25.68 -7.75 6.64
N HIS A 705 25.00 -6.60 6.72
CA HIS A 705 23.73 -6.40 7.43
C HIS A 705 22.47 -6.63 6.56
N LEU A 706 22.62 -7.00 5.28
CA LEU A 706 21.50 -7.34 4.41
C LEU A 706 21.32 -8.86 4.37
N SER A 707 20.12 -9.32 4.74
CA SER A 707 19.74 -10.73 4.66
C SER A 707 18.53 -10.89 3.72
N LEU A 708 18.76 -11.57 2.60
CA LEU A 708 17.71 -11.94 1.65
C LEU A 708 17.27 -13.36 1.96
N SER A 709 16.05 -13.53 2.50
CA SER A 709 15.53 -14.85 2.84
C SER A 709 14.21 -15.16 2.16
N SER A 710 14.04 -16.39 1.67
CA SER A 710 12.76 -16.96 1.30
C SER A 710 12.47 -18.14 2.21
N ASP A 711 11.37 -18.06 2.95
CA ASP A 711 10.87 -19.10 3.84
C ASP A 711 9.81 -19.90 3.06
N TYR A 712 10.08 -21.18 2.82
CA TYR A 712 9.21 -22.10 2.10
C TYR A 712 8.29 -22.80 3.12
N ASP A 713 7.22 -22.10 3.45
CA ASP A 713 6.31 -22.51 4.51
C ASP A 713 5.33 -23.61 4.07
N THR A 714 4.94 -24.42 5.05
CA THR A 714 4.31 -25.74 4.87
C THR A 714 2.79 -25.67 4.81
N SER A 715 2.23 -24.52 5.18
CA SER A 715 0.81 -24.26 5.38
C SER A 715 0.16 -23.49 4.22
N SER A 716 0.94 -23.00 3.25
CA SER A 716 0.40 -22.18 2.17
C SER A 716 -0.13 -23.05 1.02
N SER A 717 -1.47 -23.13 0.92
CA SER A 717 -2.24 -23.81 -0.14
C SER A 717 -2.03 -23.21 -1.56
N LYS A 718 -1.12 -22.26 -1.76
CA LYS A 718 -0.86 -21.69 -3.08
C LYS A 718 0.27 -22.51 -3.72
N PRO A 719 0.05 -23.17 -4.87
CA PRO A 719 1.13 -23.77 -5.63
C PRO A 719 1.98 -22.62 -6.18
N SER A 720 2.96 -22.18 -5.39
CA SER A 720 3.96 -21.26 -5.88
C SER A 720 4.70 -21.94 -7.02
N ALA A 721 5.10 -21.18 -8.03
CA ALA A 721 5.77 -21.65 -9.25
C ALA A 721 7.16 -22.28 -9.00
N HIS A 722 7.47 -22.64 -7.75
CA HIS A 722 8.71 -23.22 -7.30
C HIS A 722 8.64 -24.75 -7.45
N ARG A 723 9.32 -25.28 -8.47
CA ARG A 723 9.57 -26.73 -8.67
C ARG A 723 10.56 -27.28 -7.64
N ILE A 724 10.37 -27.00 -6.37
CA ILE A 724 11.29 -27.44 -5.33
C ILE A 724 10.88 -28.84 -4.90
N ARG A 725 11.70 -29.83 -5.26
CA ARG A 725 11.49 -31.25 -4.97
C ARG A 725 11.90 -31.56 -3.54
N SER A 726 11.26 -32.57 -2.94
CA SER A 726 11.77 -33.20 -1.72
C SER A 726 13.15 -33.80 -1.97
N VAL A 727 14.09 -33.59 -1.05
CA VAL A 727 15.47 -34.06 -1.11
C VAL A 727 15.60 -35.27 -0.20
N LEU A 728 16.02 -36.41 -0.76
CA LEU A 728 16.34 -37.60 0.03
C LEU A 728 17.83 -37.57 0.39
N LEU A 729 18.13 -37.47 1.68
CA LEU A 729 19.49 -37.63 2.19
C LEU A 729 19.69 -39.08 2.64
N HIS A 730 20.77 -39.69 2.18
CA HIS A 730 21.18 -41.03 2.56
C HIS A 730 22.55 -40.99 3.22
N ARG A 731 22.79 -41.89 4.17
CA ARG A 731 24.11 -42.07 4.74
C ARG A 731 24.97 -42.90 3.77
N PRO A 732 26.18 -42.47 3.40
CA PRO A 732 27.12 -43.31 2.66
C PRO A 732 27.51 -44.55 3.48
N ALA A 733 27.68 -45.70 2.84
CA ALA A 733 28.09 -46.92 3.53
C ALA A 733 29.48 -46.80 4.20
N SER A 734 30.35 -45.96 3.63
CA SER A 734 31.70 -45.67 4.11
C SER A 734 31.75 -44.63 5.24
N ALA A 735 30.64 -43.96 5.56
CA ALA A 735 30.58 -42.92 6.58
C ALA A 735 30.47 -43.50 7.99
N LEU A 736 30.85 -42.70 8.98
CA LEU A 736 30.75 -43.05 10.40
C LEU A 736 29.30 -43.42 10.77
N HIS A 737 29.14 -44.51 11.53
CA HIS A 737 27.83 -45.00 11.99
C HIS A 737 27.86 -45.32 13.48
N VAL A 738 26.80 -44.99 14.19
CA VAL A 738 26.67 -45.32 15.61
C VAL A 738 25.32 -45.98 15.86
N ALA A 739 25.35 -47.13 16.53
CA ALA A 739 24.17 -47.88 16.90
C ALA A 739 24.12 -48.10 18.40
N LEU A 740 22.93 -47.98 18.99
CA LEU A 740 22.68 -48.36 20.38
C LEU A 740 21.82 -49.63 20.39
N SER A 741 22.23 -50.61 21.20
CA SER A 741 21.57 -51.92 21.31
C SER A 741 21.48 -52.39 22.77
N ALA A 742 20.55 -53.27 23.08
CA ALA A 742 20.51 -53.92 24.39
C ALA A 742 21.66 -54.94 24.50
N SER A 743 22.29 -55.03 25.67
CA SER A 743 23.36 -56.00 25.88
C SER A 743 22.84 -57.43 25.67
N ARG A 744 23.68 -58.28 25.07
CA ARG A 744 23.34 -59.69 24.80
C ARG A 744 23.14 -60.52 26.07
N HIS A 745 23.69 -60.06 27.20
CA HIS A 745 23.56 -60.71 28.51
C HIS A 745 22.62 -59.89 29.40
N MET A 746 21.41 -60.41 29.61
CA MET A 746 20.45 -59.83 30.56
C MET A 746 20.48 -60.57 31.88
N THR A 747 20.37 -59.84 32.97
CA THR A 747 20.32 -60.38 34.33
C THR A 747 19.09 -59.81 35.04
N LEU A 748 18.20 -60.68 35.55
CA LEU A 748 16.95 -60.22 36.18
C LEU A 748 17.17 -59.50 37.52
N ASN A 749 18.22 -59.89 38.26
CA ASN A 749 18.50 -59.37 39.61
C ASN A 749 19.50 -58.21 39.63
N LYS A 750 20.05 -57.80 38.49
CA LYS A 750 21.02 -56.70 38.38
C LYS A 750 20.59 -55.74 37.27
N THR A 751 21.14 -54.53 37.27
CA THR A 751 20.89 -53.53 36.23
C THR A 751 21.39 -54.03 34.89
N ASN A 752 20.51 -54.05 33.88
CA ASN A 752 20.90 -54.38 32.51
C ASN A 752 21.72 -53.23 31.90
N HIS A 753 22.49 -53.56 30.87
CA HIS A 753 23.35 -52.62 30.18
C HIS A 753 22.90 -52.39 28.73
N LEU A 754 23.21 -51.19 28.21
CA LEU A 754 23.15 -50.88 26.78
C LEU A 754 24.56 -50.91 26.20
N GLU A 755 24.67 -51.35 24.95
CA GLU A 755 25.90 -51.40 24.16
C GLU A 755 25.80 -50.37 23.02
N LEU A 756 26.66 -49.35 23.07
CA LEU A 756 26.87 -48.36 22.02
C LEU A 756 28.03 -48.82 21.14
N THR A 757 27.75 -49.06 19.86
CA THR A 757 28.76 -49.45 18.88
C THR A 757 29.05 -48.27 17.95
N VAL A 758 30.30 -47.83 17.90
CA VAL A 758 30.80 -46.77 17.02
C VAL A 758 31.62 -47.41 15.90
N HIS A 759 31.16 -47.28 14.66
CA HIS A 759 31.84 -47.73 13.45
C HIS A 759 32.47 -46.53 12.75
N THR A 760 33.80 -46.50 12.63
CA THR A 760 34.53 -45.37 12.01
C THR A 760 34.47 -45.35 10.48
N GLY A 761 34.17 -46.49 9.85
CA GLY A 761 34.14 -46.62 8.39
C GLY A 761 35.49 -46.24 7.75
N ASN A 762 35.45 -45.49 6.66
CA ASN A 762 36.66 -45.05 5.94
C ASN A 762 37.43 -43.90 6.61
N ASN A 763 36.91 -43.34 7.70
CA ASN A 763 37.48 -42.14 8.34
C ASN A 763 38.49 -42.49 9.43
N SER A 764 39.60 -41.74 9.47
CA SER A 764 40.53 -41.69 10.60
C SER A 764 40.13 -40.52 11.49
N ILE A 765 39.77 -40.81 12.75
CA ILE A 765 39.14 -39.83 13.65
C ILE A 765 40.16 -39.41 14.71
N LYS A 766 40.34 -38.09 14.91
CA LYS A 766 41.17 -37.52 15.99
C LYS A 766 40.40 -37.39 17.31
N SER A 767 39.15 -36.96 17.23
CA SER A 767 38.26 -36.79 18.37
C SER A 767 36.82 -37.02 17.93
N CYS A 768 36.05 -37.70 18.77
CA CYS A 768 34.63 -37.96 18.56
C CYS A 768 33.86 -37.70 19.84
N GLU A 769 32.82 -36.87 19.76
CA GLU A 769 31.88 -36.66 20.86
C GLU A 769 30.54 -37.29 20.48
N VAL A 770 30.08 -38.26 21.28
CA VAL A 770 28.79 -38.92 21.12
C VAL A 770 27.87 -38.47 22.25
N ARG A 771 26.83 -37.71 21.91
CA ARG A 771 25.79 -37.25 22.82
C ARG A 771 24.56 -38.14 22.70
N ILE A 772 24.16 -38.73 23.82
CA ILE A 772 22.98 -39.62 23.88
C ILE A 772 21.85 -38.89 24.60
N ARG A 773 20.73 -38.73 23.92
CA ARG A 773 19.52 -38.10 24.46
C ARG A 773 18.42 -39.16 24.62
N PRO A 774 17.93 -39.41 25.85
CA PRO A 774 16.78 -40.30 26.04
C PRO A 774 15.54 -39.68 25.39
N ALA A 775 14.81 -40.45 24.58
CA ALA A 775 13.53 -40.04 23.99
C ALA A 775 12.34 -40.80 24.61
N THR A 776 12.61 -41.70 25.56
CA THR A 776 11.60 -42.49 26.29
C THR A 776 11.39 -41.89 27.67
N GLY A 777 10.14 -41.70 28.08
CA GLY A 777 9.80 -41.20 29.42
C GLY A 777 10.29 -42.15 30.50
N GLY A 778 10.92 -41.63 31.55
CA GLY A 778 11.40 -42.43 32.69
C GLY A 778 12.68 -43.23 32.45
N LEU A 779 13.33 -43.13 31.28
CA LEU A 779 14.64 -43.74 31.02
C LEU A 779 15.76 -42.95 31.69
N ARG A 780 16.52 -43.61 32.58
CA ARG A 780 17.74 -43.07 33.21
C ARG A 780 18.94 -43.91 32.78
N MET A 781 19.86 -43.29 32.03
CA MET A 781 21.10 -43.91 31.57
C MET A 781 22.26 -43.53 32.51
N LEU A 782 22.88 -44.52 33.15
CA LEU A 782 23.99 -44.33 34.10
C LEU A 782 25.32 -44.29 33.35
N MET A 783 25.50 -43.27 32.52
CA MET A 783 26.64 -43.18 31.59
C MET A 783 28.00 -43.03 32.29
N ASN A 784 28.03 -42.57 33.54
CA ASN A 784 29.27 -42.42 34.32
C ASN A 784 29.95 -43.78 34.64
N GLU A 785 29.19 -44.87 34.62
CA GLU A 785 29.66 -46.23 34.86
C GLU A 785 30.00 -46.96 33.55
N ALA A 786 30.21 -46.21 32.46
CA ALA A 786 30.50 -46.78 31.16
C ALA A 786 31.88 -47.44 31.11
N VAL A 787 31.95 -48.61 30.47
CA VAL A 787 33.18 -49.39 30.26
C VAL A 787 33.32 -49.70 28.78
N CYS A 788 34.52 -49.54 28.23
CA CYS A 788 34.82 -49.98 26.87
C CYS A 788 35.13 -51.47 26.82
N VAL A 789 34.43 -52.18 25.94
CA VAL A 789 34.56 -53.62 25.75
C VAL A 789 35.66 -53.87 24.71
N GLY A 790 36.75 -54.50 25.13
CA GLY A 790 37.86 -54.91 24.25
C GLY A 790 39.05 -53.94 24.17
N GLN A 791 38.87 -52.65 24.48
CA GLN A 791 39.96 -51.66 24.57
C GLN A 791 39.80 -50.78 25.84
N PRO A 792 40.68 -50.89 26.84
CA PRO A 792 40.53 -50.17 28.11
C PRO A 792 40.76 -48.65 28.02
N ASP A 793 41.37 -48.12 26.94
CA ASP A 793 41.80 -46.72 26.79
C ASP A 793 41.04 -45.93 25.68
N CYS A 794 39.75 -46.20 25.47
CA CYS A 794 38.96 -45.55 24.41
C CYS A 794 38.54 -44.09 24.72
N PHE A 795 38.48 -43.72 26.01
CA PHE A 795 37.92 -42.44 26.48
C PHE A 795 39.00 -41.37 26.58
N ALA A 796 38.80 -40.23 25.91
CA ALA A 796 39.70 -39.08 26.01
C ALA A 796 39.50 -38.28 27.31
N LYS A 797 38.29 -38.32 27.88
CA LYS A 797 37.92 -37.77 29.18
C LYS A 797 37.03 -38.79 29.91
N PRO A 798 37.00 -38.79 31.25
CA PRO A 798 36.10 -39.67 32.00
C PRO A 798 34.65 -39.47 31.53
N PRO A 799 33.83 -40.53 31.50
CA PRO A 799 32.47 -40.44 31.00
C PRO A 799 31.63 -39.46 31.82
N GLU A 800 31.01 -38.51 31.14
CA GLU A 800 30.11 -37.49 31.71
C GLU A 800 28.65 -37.87 31.42
N ALA A 801 27.71 -37.37 32.23
CA ALA A 801 26.29 -37.62 32.02
C ALA A 801 25.84 -37.05 30.66
N GLY A 802 25.43 -37.93 29.73
CA GLY A 802 24.87 -37.56 28.44
C GLY A 802 25.86 -37.45 27.27
N VAL A 803 27.18 -37.50 27.50
CA VAL A 803 28.20 -37.32 26.45
C VAL A 803 29.41 -38.24 26.67
N PHE A 804 29.78 -39.00 25.65
CA PHE A 804 31.06 -39.71 25.57
C PHE A 804 32.04 -38.95 24.69
N ARG A 805 33.24 -38.68 25.20
CA ARG A 805 34.35 -38.11 24.43
C ARG A 805 35.39 -39.19 24.16
N LEU A 806 35.46 -39.64 22.92
CA LEU A 806 36.36 -40.68 22.45
C LEU A 806 37.62 -40.05 21.86
N GLY A 807 38.76 -40.72 22.08
CA GLY A 807 40.06 -40.32 21.56
C GLY A 807 40.22 -40.63 20.08
N ALA A 808 41.47 -40.84 19.66
CA ALA A 808 41.78 -41.21 18.28
C ALA A 808 41.28 -42.63 17.99
N LEU A 809 40.46 -42.79 16.94
CA LEU A 809 39.93 -44.08 16.51
C LEU A 809 40.43 -44.42 15.10
N PRO A 810 41.05 -45.59 14.90
CA PRO A 810 41.56 -45.99 13.59
C PRO A 810 40.43 -46.34 12.61
N ARG A 811 40.77 -46.30 11.32
CA ARG A 811 39.87 -46.65 10.21
C ARG A 811 39.33 -48.08 10.37
N ASP A 812 38.06 -48.28 10.03
CA ASP A 812 37.32 -49.55 10.07
C ASP A 812 37.42 -50.32 11.40
N SER A 813 37.50 -49.60 12.53
CA SER A 813 37.54 -50.22 13.87
C SER A 813 36.23 -49.98 14.63
N PRO A 814 35.47 -51.05 14.95
CA PRO A 814 34.29 -50.92 15.79
C PRO A 814 34.68 -50.78 17.26
N THR A 815 34.23 -49.73 17.93
CA THR A 815 34.40 -49.54 19.38
C THR A 815 33.07 -49.76 20.09
N ILE A 816 33.05 -50.60 21.13
CA ILE A 816 31.84 -50.92 21.89
C ILE A 816 31.95 -50.34 23.30
N ILE A 817 30.98 -49.53 23.70
CA ILE A 817 30.86 -48.91 25.01
C ILE A 817 29.62 -49.46 25.71
N GLN A 818 29.79 -50.04 26.89
CA GLN A 818 28.71 -50.65 27.67
C GLN A 818 28.41 -49.80 28.91
N PHE A 819 27.14 -49.47 29.17
CA PHE A 819 26.73 -48.70 30.35
C PHE A 819 25.36 -49.13 30.90
N PRO A 820 25.13 -49.08 32.23
CA PRO A 820 23.87 -49.49 32.83
C PRO A 820 22.72 -48.51 32.56
N TYR A 821 21.48 -49.03 32.56
CA TYR A 821 20.27 -48.21 32.47
C TYR A 821 19.19 -48.65 33.46
N THR A 822 18.29 -47.74 33.81
CA THR A 822 17.09 -47.98 34.63
C THR A 822 15.89 -47.30 33.99
N ILE A 823 14.69 -47.88 34.15
CA ILE A 823 13.44 -47.34 33.60
C ILE A 823 12.39 -47.33 34.69
N GLU A 824 11.68 -46.20 34.83
CA GLU A 824 10.61 -46.04 35.82
C GLU A 824 9.28 -46.66 35.37
N GLN A 825 9.10 -46.84 34.06
CA GLN A 825 7.90 -47.39 33.43
C GLN A 825 8.21 -48.73 32.75
N ASP A 826 7.25 -49.64 32.72
CA ASP A 826 7.38 -50.90 31.98
C ASP A 826 7.11 -50.65 30.49
N VAL A 827 8.18 -50.53 29.70
CA VAL A 827 8.13 -50.21 28.26
C VAL A 827 8.80 -51.32 27.46
N ALA A 828 8.17 -51.78 26.38
CA ALA A 828 8.72 -52.84 25.53
C ALA A 828 9.92 -52.38 24.68
N GLU A 829 9.98 -51.10 24.33
CA GLU A 829 11.03 -50.49 23.49
C GLU A 829 11.54 -49.17 24.09
N ILE A 830 12.85 -49.00 24.10
CA ILE A 830 13.51 -47.74 24.42
C ILE A 830 13.90 -47.03 23.13
N VAL A 831 13.58 -45.75 23.04
CA VAL A 831 14.08 -44.83 22.01
C VAL A 831 15.10 -43.88 22.60
N ALA A 832 16.24 -43.74 21.92
CA ALA A 832 17.27 -42.75 22.22
C ALA A 832 17.79 -42.10 20.93
N LYS A 833 18.08 -40.80 20.99
CA LYS A 833 18.70 -40.04 19.90
C LYS A 833 20.19 -39.90 20.16
N LEU A 834 20.99 -40.26 19.16
CA LEU A 834 22.44 -40.21 19.15
C LEU A 834 22.87 -39.05 18.27
N ASP A 835 23.53 -38.04 18.83
CA ASP A 835 24.17 -36.97 18.07
C ASP A 835 25.68 -37.13 18.17
N VAL A 836 26.35 -37.21 17.04
CA VAL A 836 27.79 -37.49 16.97
C VAL A 836 28.48 -36.35 16.26
N SER A 837 29.50 -35.76 16.87
CA SER A 837 30.36 -34.76 16.25
C SER A 837 31.81 -35.21 16.30
N TYR A 838 32.48 -35.25 15.14
CA TYR A 838 33.82 -35.81 15.02
C TYR A 838 34.72 -34.96 14.12
N HIS A 839 36.03 -35.06 14.36
CA HIS A 839 37.07 -34.39 13.59
C HIS A 839 37.97 -35.42 12.92
N THR A 840 38.20 -35.28 11.62
CA THR A 840 39.07 -36.18 10.83
C THR A 840 40.44 -35.55 10.57
N ASP A 841 41.36 -36.30 9.95
CA ASP A 841 42.71 -35.83 9.65
C ASP A 841 42.78 -34.77 8.54
N GLN A 842 41.79 -34.74 7.63
CA GLN A 842 41.84 -33.98 6.38
C GLN A 842 40.79 -32.86 6.25
N ASP A 843 39.81 -32.74 7.15
CA ASP A 843 38.77 -31.68 7.09
C ASP A 843 38.07 -31.43 8.45
N GLY A 844 37.33 -30.32 8.54
CA GLY A 844 36.70 -29.74 9.74
C GLY A 844 35.64 -30.60 10.47
N PRO A 845 34.82 -30.02 11.37
CA PRO A 845 33.88 -30.79 12.19
C PRO A 845 32.75 -31.39 11.33
N PHE A 846 32.60 -32.71 11.42
CA PHE A 846 31.48 -33.45 10.84
C PHE A 846 30.48 -33.80 11.93
N ALA A 847 29.20 -33.83 11.58
CA ALA A 847 28.15 -34.18 12.52
C ALA A 847 27.11 -35.12 11.90
N THR A 848 26.74 -36.17 12.61
CA THR A 848 25.64 -37.05 12.22
C THR A 848 24.70 -37.29 13.39
N SER A 849 23.44 -37.57 13.08
CA SER A 849 22.41 -37.80 14.10
C SER A 849 21.55 -38.98 13.69
N GLU A 850 21.32 -39.89 14.63
CA GLU A 850 20.55 -41.12 14.42
C GLU A 850 19.60 -41.34 15.58
N THR A 851 18.44 -41.93 15.31
CA THR A 851 17.48 -42.33 16.35
C THR A 851 17.42 -43.84 16.40
N SER A 852 17.86 -44.42 17.52
CA SER A 852 17.85 -45.87 17.74
C SER A 852 16.62 -46.28 18.54
N LYS A 853 15.95 -47.34 18.07
CA LYS A 853 14.85 -48.01 18.77
C LYS A 853 15.35 -49.38 19.25
N ILE A 854 15.26 -49.62 20.54
CA ILE A 854 15.91 -50.75 21.22
C ILE A 854 14.83 -51.57 21.91
N PRO A 855 14.55 -52.80 21.45
CA PRO A 855 13.65 -53.69 22.16
C PRO A 855 14.32 -54.17 23.46
N ILE A 856 13.61 -54.03 24.57
CA ILE A 856 14.09 -54.44 25.91
C ILE A 856 13.13 -55.39 26.62
N SER A 857 12.01 -55.73 25.98
CA SER A 857 11.08 -56.72 26.51
C SER A 857 11.79 -58.06 26.73
N LEU A 858 11.60 -58.63 27.91
CA LEU A 858 12.14 -59.94 28.21
C LEU A 858 11.46 -60.96 27.29
N ALA A 859 12.26 -61.61 26.44
CA ALA A 859 11.74 -62.58 25.48
C ALA A 859 11.19 -63.85 26.15
N VAL A 860 11.45 -64.07 27.45
CA VAL A 860 11.12 -65.28 28.22
C VAL A 860 10.20 -64.94 29.39
N GLY A 861 9.09 -65.67 29.57
CA GLY A 861 8.26 -65.66 30.78
C GLY A 861 8.49 -66.94 31.58
N VAL A 862 8.67 -66.84 32.90
CA VAL A 862 8.83 -68.01 33.77
C VAL A 862 7.81 -67.93 34.92
N ASN A 863 6.96 -68.94 35.04
CA ASN A 863 6.04 -69.09 36.16
C ASN A 863 6.47 -70.25 37.06
N VAL A 864 6.53 -70.04 38.37
CA VAL A 864 7.02 -71.02 39.34
C VAL A 864 5.87 -71.53 40.19
N GLN A 865 5.75 -72.84 40.30
CA GLN A 865 4.79 -73.51 41.17
C GLN A 865 5.52 -74.47 42.11
N ASP A 866 5.46 -74.17 43.40
CA ASP A 866 6.08 -74.98 44.44
C ASP A 866 5.08 -75.96 45.06
N ILE A 867 5.48 -77.22 45.15
CA ILE A 867 4.71 -78.32 45.72
C ILE A 867 5.48 -78.86 46.94
N PHE A 868 4.97 -78.56 48.12
CA PHE A 868 5.58 -78.94 49.40
C PHE A 868 5.25 -80.41 49.76
N LYS A 869 6.27 -81.20 50.12
CA LYS A 869 6.14 -82.54 50.74
C LYS A 869 6.84 -82.54 52.10
N HIS A 870 6.64 -83.60 52.88
CA HIS A 870 7.17 -83.69 54.25
C HIS A 870 8.70 -83.55 54.36
N SER A 871 9.47 -84.02 53.37
CA SER A 871 10.94 -84.05 53.42
C SER A 871 11.64 -83.33 52.26
N PHE A 872 10.90 -82.88 51.24
CA PHE A 872 11.43 -82.18 50.07
C PHE A 872 10.32 -81.34 49.40
N MET A 873 10.70 -80.46 48.49
CA MET A 873 9.80 -79.67 47.65
C MET A 873 10.05 -79.99 46.17
N TYR A 874 9.00 -79.97 45.36
CA TYR A 874 9.15 -79.88 43.91
C TYR A 874 8.84 -78.46 43.45
N SER A 875 9.78 -77.83 42.75
CA SER A 875 9.57 -76.54 42.08
C SER A 875 9.39 -76.79 40.60
N ARG A 876 8.20 -76.50 40.09
CA ARG A 876 7.84 -76.59 38.66
C ARG A 876 7.96 -75.21 38.04
N PHE A 877 8.88 -75.05 37.10
CA PHE A 877 9.08 -73.85 36.31
C PHE A 877 8.42 -74.03 34.94
N SER A 878 7.38 -73.25 34.66
CA SER A 878 6.74 -73.17 33.35
C SER A 878 7.36 -72.02 32.57
N VAL A 879 8.13 -72.34 31.53
CA VAL A 879 8.80 -71.38 30.66
C VAL A 879 7.95 -71.16 29.41
N SER A 880 7.51 -69.92 29.19
CA SER A 880 6.79 -69.46 28.01
C SER A 880 7.62 -68.40 27.26
N THR A 881 7.32 -68.14 26.00
CA THR A 881 7.87 -66.97 25.30
C THR A 881 7.05 -65.72 25.64
N GLY A 882 7.74 -64.63 25.94
CA GLY A 882 7.17 -63.29 26.13
C GLY A 882 7.11 -62.48 24.83
N SER A 883 7.54 -63.06 23.69
CA SER A 883 7.55 -62.42 22.38
C SER A 883 6.80 -63.27 21.34
N THR A 884 6.55 -62.72 20.15
CA THR A 884 6.00 -63.48 19.01
C THR A 884 7.01 -64.45 18.40
N GLN A 885 8.28 -64.39 18.82
CA GLN A 885 9.33 -65.27 18.34
C GLN A 885 9.45 -66.53 19.24
N PRO A 886 9.69 -67.71 18.65
CA PRO A 886 9.96 -68.92 19.42
C PRO A 886 11.33 -68.82 20.10
N LEU A 887 11.45 -69.38 21.30
CA LEU A 887 12.70 -69.43 22.05
C LEU A 887 13.35 -70.80 21.92
N ARG A 888 14.68 -70.85 21.90
CA ARG A 888 15.43 -72.09 22.01
C ARG A 888 16.12 -72.15 23.38
N LEU A 889 15.64 -73.05 24.24
CA LEU A 889 16.25 -73.31 25.54
C LEU A 889 17.45 -74.26 25.36
N TYR A 890 18.65 -73.71 25.53
CA TYR A 890 19.90 -74.47 25.43
C TYR A 890 20.22 -75.25 26.70
N ASP A 891 20.13 -74.59 27.86
CA ASP A 891 20.42 -75.19 29.16
C ASP A 891 19.59 -74.52 30.27
N SER A 892 19.38 -75.21 31.39
CA SER A 892 18.71 -74.67 32.57
C SER A 892 19.19 -75.37 33.84
N GLU A 893 19.78 -74.58 34.74
CA GLU A 893 20.33 -75.02 36.02
C GLU A 893 19.67 -74.24 37.17
N LEU A 894 19.35 -74.95 38.26
CA LEU A 894 18.92 -74.33 39.52
C LEU A 894 20.06 -74.51 40.51
N LEU A 895 20.67 -73.40 40.93
CA LEU A 895 21.86 -73.42 41.80
C LEU A 895 21.51 -73.80 43.24
N ASP A 896 22.34 -74.65 43.85
CA ASP A 896 22.23 -75.06 45.26
C ASP A 896 22.42 -73.88 46.22
N SER A 897 21.73 -73.90 47.36
CA SER A 897 21.97 -72.97 48.47
C SER A 897 22.81 -73.62 49.57
N GLY A 898 23.23 -72.84 50.57
CA GLY A 898 23.98 -73.35 51.72
C GLY A 898 23.23 -74.43 52.52
N ILE A 899 21.89 -74.45 52.45
CA ILE A 899 21.03 -75.31 53.27
C ILE A 899 20.26 -76.34 52.43
N PHE A 900 20.02 -76.06 51.15
CA PHE A 900 19.23 -76.89 50.25
C PHE A 900 20.03 -77.30 49.01
N GLU A 901 19.87 -78.55 48.60
CA GLU A 901 20.33 -79.10 47.32
C GLU A 901 19.16 -79.16 46.33
N ALA A 902 19.42 -78.83 45.07
CA ALA A 902 18.48 -78.88 43.97
C ALA A 902 18.90 -79.96 42.98
N THR A 903 18.05 -80.96 42.77
CA THR A 903 18.26 -82.01 41.77
C THR A 903 17.21 -81.89 40.69
N ARG A 904 17.64 -81.73 39.43
CA ARG A 904 16.73 -81.73 38.29
C ARG A 904 16.12 -83.13 38.07
N SER A 905 14.82 -83.20 37.86
CA SER A 905 14.12 -84.47 37.59
C SER A 905 13.89 -84.64 36.09
N GLY A 906 14.68 -85.50 35.43
CA GLY A 906 14.51 -85.90 34.01
C GLY A 906 15.81 -85.92 33.21
N LEU A 907 15.88 -86.80 32.20
CA LEU A 907 17.04 -86.96 31.29
C LEU A 907 17.46 -85.62 30.66
N ALA A 908 18.75 -85.31 30.75
CA ALA A 908 19.38 -84.14 30.16
C ALA A 908 19.73 -84.36 28.67
N SER A 909 19.86 -83.24 27.93
CA SER A 909 20.53 -83.12 26.61
C SER A 909 19.68 -83.09 25.33
N SER A 910 18.50 -82.45 25.31
CA SER A 910 17.94 -81.95 24.04
C SER A 910 17.59 -80.47 24.19
N THR A 911 18.09 -79.64 23.27
CA THR A 911 17.63 -78.24 23.11
C THR A 911 16.13 -78.24 22.91
N LEU A 912 15.39 -77.43 23.67
CA LEU A 912 13.93 -77.39 23.61
C LEU A 912 13.49 -76.10 22.91
N ASP A 913 12.66 -76.24 21.88
CA ASP A 913 12.04 -75.11 21.21
C ASP A 913 10.71 -74.80 21.91
N ILE A 914 10.56 -73.58 22.41
CA ILE A 914 9.40 -73.07 23.14
C ILE A 914 8.61 -72.14 22.22
N PHE A 915 7.37 -72.52 21.93
CA PHE A 915 6.46 -71.75 21.08
C PHE A 915 5.49 -70.91 21.94
N PRO A 916 4.94 -69.80 21.42
CA PRO A 916 3.98 -68.94 22.15
C PRO A 916 2.82 -69.69 22.83
N ASP A 917 2.25 -70.68 22.16
CA ASP A 917 1.08 -71.42 22.66
C ASP A 917 1.45 -72.67 23.49
N HIS A 918 2.74 -73.03 23.54
CA HIS A 918 3.21 -74.28 24.13
C HIS A 918 4.33 -74.01 25.15
N PRO A 919 3.98 -73.66 26.41
CA PRO A 919 4.96 -73.48 27.46
C PRO A 919 5.61 -74.83 27.82
N THR A 920 6.92 -74.80 28.06
CA THR A 920 7.70 -75.97 28.45
C THR A 920 7.89 -75.98 29.96
N THR A 921 7.76 -77.15 30.60
CA THR A 921 7.86 -77.26 32.06
C THR A 921 9.12 -77.98 32.51
N LEU A 922 9.88 -77.35 33.39
CA LEU A 922 11.07 -77.87 34.04
C LEU A 922 10.76 -78.16 35.51
N VAL A 923 11.20 -79.31 36.03
CA VAL A 923 10.92 -79.71 37.42
C VAL A 923 12.22 -79.97 38.16
N TYR A 924 12.38 -79.30 39.29
CA TYR A 924 13.51 -79.47 40.21
C TYR A 924 13.00 -79.99 41.56
N LYS A 925 13.70 -80.96 42.12
CA LYS A 925 13.49 -81.45 43.48
C LYS A 925 14.45 -80.72 44.40
N VAL A 926 13.92 -79.97 45.36
CA VAL A 926 14.71 -79.24 46.36
C VAL A 926 14.62 -79.99 47.69
N GLN A 927 15.75 -80.38 48.26
CA GLN A 927 15.84 -81.12 49.51
C GLN A 927 16.81 -80.45 50.48
N ARG A 928 16.53 -80.53 51.78
CA ARG A 928 17.47 -80.01 52.79
C ARG A 928 18.66 -80.96 52.92
N LYS A 929 19.88 -80.41 52.92
CA LYS A 929 21.12 -81.18 53.13
C LYS A 929 21.07 -81.85 54.51
N SER A 930 21.32 -83.16 54.60
CA SER A 930 21.30 -83.89 55.87
C SER A 930 22.49 -83.48 56.74
N ILE A 931 22.23 -82.72 57.81
CA ILE A 931 23.22 -82.35 58.83
C ILE A 931 23.41 -83.56 59.76
N GLY A 932 24.61 -84.16 59.75
CA GLY A 932 25.02 -85.21 60.69
C GLY A 932 25.09 -84.70 62.14
N GLU A 933 24.84 -85.61 63.09
CA GLU A 933 24.69 -85.40 64.53
C GLU A 933 25.73 -84.46 65.19
N HIS A 934 25.26 -83.41 65.88
CA HIS A 934 25.76 -83.05 67.21
C HIS A 934 24.69 -82.31 68.02
N ARG A 935 24.48 -82.81 69.25
CA ARG A 935 23.46 -82.46 70.25
C ARG A 935 23.35 -80.96 70.57
N VAL A 936 22.12 -80.44 70.64
CA VAL A 936 21.62 -79.59 71.75
C VAL A 936 20.11 -79.86 71.96
N ALA A 937 19.70 -80.03 73.22
CA ALA A 937 18.31 -80.22 73.69
C ALA A 937 17.54 -78.87 73.82
N PRO A 938 16.32 -78.82 74.36
CA PRO A 938 15.04 -79.21 73.76
C PRO A 938 14.07 -78.00 73.58
N ASN A 939 13.43 -77.90 72.40
CA ASN A 939 12.00 -77.58 72.17
C ASN A 939 11.39 -76.22 72.67
N PRO A 940 10.18 -75.79 72.21
CA PRO A 940 9.99 -74.82 71.11
C PRO A 940 8.90 -73.78 71.50
N PRO A 941 8.03 -73.24 70.60
CA PRO A 941 8.16 -72.77 69.23
C PRO A 941 7.90 -71.24 69.13
N ASP A 942 8.46 -70.56 68.13
CA ASP A 942 7.64 -69.60 67.38
C ASP A 942 8.18 -69.42 65.96
N VAL A 943 7.23 -69.44 65.06
CA VAL A 943 7.35 -69.63 63.62
C VAL A 943 7.54 -68.26 62.97
N ALA A 944 8.59 -68.11 62.15
CA ALA A 944 8.59 -67.12 61.07
C ALA A 944 9.54 -67.56 59.95
N PHE A 945 8.95 -68.04 58.86
CA PHE A 945 9.56 -68.14 57.54
C PHE A 945 9.94 -66.74 57.04
N ALA A 946 11.14 -66.59 56.48
CA ALA A 946 11.43 -65.54 55.49
C ALA A 946 12.51 -66.06 54.52
N LEU A 947 12.13 -66.14 53.24
CA LEU A 947 12.95 -66.51 52.10
C LEU A 947 13.98 -65.42 51.77
N VAL A 948 15.16 -65.85 51.31
CA VAL A 948 16.08 -65.07 50.44
C VAL A 948 16.14 -65.80 49.10
#